data_AF-A0A2S2FGC9-F1
#
_entry.id   AF-A0A2S2FGC9-F1
#
_cell.length_a   1.000
_cell.length_b   1.000
_cell.length_c   1.000
_cell.angle_alpha   90.00
_cell.angle_beta   90.00
_cell.angle_gamma   90.00
#
_symmetry.space_group_name_H-M   'P 1'
#
loop_
_entity.id
_entity.type
_entity.pdbx_description
1 polymer ?
#
loop_
_entity_poly.entity_id
_entity_poly.type
_entity_poly.pdbx_seq_one_letter_code
_entity_poly.pdbx_strand_id
1 'polypeptide(L)'
;MIGQIYLHYDEDSLALHSNAGLIRRAKKSLEDVQLVQGNTAPLQFKVEEFEVVLPEQGITEAQCNCPAQSCCKHILISIFWLQQNQNLTANTIQSTETSAEPSHKNGNQNDNKSATENIDATVDNIQHSSTANIATHTALNTALTLKDSALFKKAGKAQTRLAFEIWQSFCQNAEHCQIDIAPEKISFKTTFSDNAILFFPPTGFDGILSDLADNKKNAVHLACIAYLFHLNAPEQWQWAEDLQQQLSQEHQHILNPEDFEFIQELQQLCQHFIQQGLSHLAKESVLSLHILNMQARAQNLPRLATQLRQLYGMMRQFLEDDIQIDEQQIFSQLAYLNAYLFALQNSQNQAENFTRLKGVVQRDYQENSTERLIPLGCEWWQTDSGAQGLTVTFWDVEQQHSREVTQARANRLDSTFDKHNVAQTGIWGTSLDYLLSHQIQLNISKASSKVNLSASAETRFSQLAAFKALNMDDFQQLNIGISRWADLYQYVQPTSSLEINPYRYVLLRHQQIFAPELNEQQQCFECRIQDDAGQSLKLTLPIEIEYQVRIKHLTTLIQQNEKIVATLVRLDTSQQNIQLIPCSVMIQKKQGLEIFSLDYHHPPYKKSSLGELITGRIEKLLQQKKQWQSQQHYSALDIATQQTQSVLEFYANTGRAVLDPDDKQKLQHAAQLYEDLGLDMLQRSIQTGVASENLAATLLKWRHLFLQIQRLSYRLPIENSI
;
A
#
# COMPACT_ATOMS: atom_id res chain seq x y z
N MET A 1 10.30 1.33 -53.16
CA MET A 1 9.07 1.24 -53.99
C MET A 1 8.44 2.63 -54.08
N ILE A 2 7.49 2.84 -55.00
CA ILE A 2 6.48 3.92 -54.86
C ILE A 2 5.77 3.72 -53.50
N GLY A 3 5.41 4.79 -52.78
CA GLY A 3 5.04 4.76 -51.36
C GLY A 3 3.89 3.81 -50.99
N GLN A 4 4.23 2.54 -50.72
CA GLN A 4 3.27 1.42 -50.61
C GLN A 4 2.25 1.62 -49.49
N ILE A 5 2.66 2.20 -48.36
CA ILE A 5 1.78 2.51 -47.23
C ILE A 5 0.47 3.19 -47.65
N TYR A 6 0.53 4.16 -48.58
CA TYR A 6 -0.63 4.90 -49.06
C TYR A 6 -1.55 4.08 -49.97
N LEU A 7 -1.05 2.98 -50.54
CA LEU A 7 -1.86 2.01 -51.29
C LEU A 7 -2.65 1.07 -50.36
N HIS A 8 -2.18 0.85 -49.13
CA HIS A 8 -2.80 -0.02 -48.13
C HIS A 8 -3.81 0.70 -47.20
N TYR A 9 -3.95 2.03 -47.32
CA TYR A 9 -4.94 2.79 -46.55
C TYR A 9 -6.36 2.66 -47.13
N ASP A 10 -7.21 1.92 -46.42
CA ASP A 10 -8.66 1.88 -46.64
C ASP A 10 -9.38 3.15 -46.13
N GLU A 11 -10.67 3.28 -46.45
CA GLU A 11 -11.46 4.47 -46.10
C GLU A 11 -11.61 4.66 -44.59
N ASP A 12 -11.59 3.59 -43.80
CA ASP A 12 -11.69 3.63 -42.34
C ASP A 12 -10.38 4.16 -41.73
N SER A 13 -9.23 3.70 -42.24
CA SER A 13 -7.89 4.24 -41.90
C SER A 13 -7.78 5.74 -42.21
N LEU A 14 -8.33 6.18 -43.35
CA LEU A 14 -8.36 7.59 -43.75
C LEU A 14 -9.40 8.41 -42.96
N ALA A 15 -10.48 7.78 -42.49
CA ALA A 15 -11.51 8.44 -41.68
C ALA A 15 -10.98 8.84 -40.30
N LEU A 16 -10.09 8.02 -39.72
CA LEU A 16 -9.45 8.25 -38.41
C LEU A 16 -8.67 9.57 -38.31
N HIS A 17 -8.18 10.08 -39.45
CA HIS A 17 -7.48 11.37 -39.55
C HIS A 17 -8.35 12.49 -40.16
N SER A 18 -9.60 12.23 -40.54
CA SER A 18 -10.43 13.18 -41.29
C SER A 18 -11.92 13.08 -40.94
N ASN A 19 -12.80 12.91 -41.92
CA ASN A 19 -14.19 12.49 -41.77
C ASN A 19 -14.74 12.05 -43.14
N ALA A 20 -15.81 11.24 -43.13
CA ALA A 20 -16.47 10.77 -44.36
C ALA A 20 -16.90 11.92 -45.31
N GLY A 21 -17.20 13.11 -44.77
CA GLY A 21 -17.52 14.30 -45.55
C GLY A 21 -16.32 14.93 -46.26
N LEU A 22 -15.09 14.77 -45.76
CA LEU A 22 -13.85 15.12 -46.44
C LEU A 22 -13.47 14.05 -47.48
N ILE A 23 -13.51 12.76 -47.11
CA ILE A 23 -13.22 11.64 -48.03
C ILE A 23 -14.12 11.70 -49.28
N ARG A 24 -15.44 11.89 -49.11
CA ARG A 24 -16.40 12.00 -50.21
C ARG A 24 -16.21 13.25 -51.08
N ARG A 25 -15.51 14.28 -50.57
CA ARG A 25 -15.12 15.48 -51.35
C ARG A 25 -13.78 15.26 -52.07
N ALA A 26 -12.80 14.62 -51.43
CA ALA A 26 -11.53 14.27 -52.05
C ALA A 26 -11.73 13.38 -53.29
N LYS A 27 -12.52 12.30 -53.16
CA LYS A 27 -12.90 11.41 -54.28
C LYS A 27 -13.68 12.08 -55.43
N LYS A 28 -14.04 13.36 -55.31
CA LYS A 28 -14.71 14.16 -56.35
C LYS A 28 -13.82 15.23 -57.00
N SER A 29 -12.55 15.34 -56.60
CA SER A 29 -11.60 16.34 -57.12
C SER A 29 -10.27 15.68 -57.47
N LEU A 30 -10.33 14.57 -58.21
CA LEU A 30 -9.16 13.79 -58.64
C LEU A 30 -8.56 14.26 -59.98
N GLU A 31 -9.25 15.16 -60.69
CA GLU A 31 -8.88 15.62 -62.03
C GLU A 31 -7.80 16.73 -61.99
N ASP A 32 -7.70 17.48 -60.88
CA ASP A 32 -6.79 18.63 -60.69
C ASP A 32 -5.50 18.26 -59.91
N VAL A 33 -4.88 17.12 -60.24
CA VAL A 33 -3.75 16.53 -59.50
C VAL A 33 -2.56 16.25 -60.41
N GLN A 34 -1.38 16.73 -60.01
CA GLN A 34 -0.12 16.48 -60.69
C GLN A 34 0.92 15.94 -59.70
N LEU A 35 1.48 14.75 -59.95
CA LEU A 35 2.72 14.32 -59.29
C LEU A 35 3.88 15.19 -59.81
N VAL A 36 4.56 15.91 -58.92
CA VAL A 36 5.66 16.83 -59.23
C VAL A 36 7.00 16.12 -59.14
N GLN A 37 7.20 15.28 -58.10
CA GLN A 37 8.46 14.57 -57.88
C GLN A 37 8.27 13.29 -57.06
N GLY A 38 8.99 12.22 -57.41
CA GLY A 38 9.16 11.02 -56.57
C GLY A 38 8.84 9.69 -57.26
N ASN A 39 9.85 8.83 -57.44
CA ASN A 39 9.69 7.41 -57.77
C ASN A 39 9.70 6.52 -56.49
N THR A 40 10.16 7.09 -55.38
CA THR A 40 10.01 6.61 -53.99
C THR A 40 9.50 7.78 -53.16
N ALA A 41 9.00 7.52 -51.95
CA ALA A 41 8.63 8.60 -51.05
C ALA A 41 9.89 9.34 -50.51
N PRO A 42 9.80 10.60 -50.06
CA PRO A 42 8.59 11.44 -50.04
C PRO A 42 8.09 11.81 -51.45
N LEU A 43 6.80 11.53 -51.70
CA LEU A 43 6.15 11.85 -52.96
C LEU A 43 5.60 13.29 -52.88
N GLN A 44 5.89 14.11 -53.89
CA GLN A 44 5.44 15.50 -53.96
C GLN A 44 4.34 15.64 -55.01
N PHE A 45 3.19 16.17 -54.60
CA PHE A 45 2.05 16.45 -55.46
C PHE A 45 1.73 17.94 -55.45
N LYS A 46 1.19 18.41 -56.57
CA LYS A 46 0.46 19.65 -56.67
C LYS A 46 -1.02 19.33 -56.85
N VAL A 47 -1.86 19.91 -56.01
CA VAL A 47 -3.32 19.73 -56.03
C VAL A 47 -3.93 21.12 -55.96
N GLU A 48 -4.69 21.50 -56.99
CA GLU A 48 -5.16 22.88 -57.16
C GLU A 48 -3.96 23.85 -57.13
N GLU A 49 -3.94 24.82 -56.21
CA GLU A 49 -2.83 25.75 -55.98
C GLU A 49 -1.83 25.29 -54.91
N PHE A 50 -2.10 24.19 -54.21
CA PHE A 50 -1.36 23.74 -53.04
C PHE A 50 -0.35 22.63 -53.35
N GLU A 51 0.72 22.59 -52.56
CA GLU A 51 1.74 21.56 -52.58
C GLU A 51 1.50 20.59 -51.42
N VAL A 52 1.68 19.30 -51.68
CA VAL A 52 1.45 18.18 -50.75
C VAL A 52 2.68 17.27 -50.77
N VAL A 53 3.15 16.89 -49.59
CA VAL A 53 4.25 15.95 -49.40
C VAL A 53 3.76 14.73 -48.64
N LEU A 54 3.88 13.55 -49.26
CA LEU A 54 3.53 12.25 -48.68
C LEU A 54 4.82 11.46 -48.35
N PRO A 55 5.33 11.52 -47.10
CA PRO A 55 6.58 10.87 -46.69
C PRO A 55 6.43 9.38 -46.37
N GLU A 56 7.53 8.66 -46.15
CA GLU A 56 7.52 7.20 -45.89
C GLU A 56 6.82 6.82 -44.57
N GLN A 57 6.77 7.74 -43.61
CA GLN A 57 6.13 7.57 -42.29
C GLN A 57 4.60 7.50 -42.37
N GLY A 58 3.98 7.98 -43.45
CA GLY A 58 2.54 7.89 -43.69
C GLY A 58 1.74 9.17 -43.48
N ILE A 59 0.43 9.02 -43.31
CA ILE A 59 -0.53 10.14 -43.27
C ILE A 59 -0.38 11.04 -42.04
N THR A 60 0.22 10.54 -40.96
CA THR A 60 0.52 11.29 -39.73
C THR A 60 1.54 12.40 -39.96
N GLU A 61 2.54 12.16 -40.81
CA GLU A 61 3.61 13.11 -41.16
C GLU A 61 3.37 13.79 -42.52
N ALA A 62 2.21 13.57 -43.17
CA ALA A 62 1.89 14.14 -44.46
C ALA A 62 1.66 15.66 -44.36
N GLN A 63 2.39 16.43 -45.17
CA GLN A 63 2.39 17.90 -45.10
C GLN A 63 1.64 18.50 -46.30
N CYS A 64 1.00 19.64 -46.10
CA CYS A 64 0.41 20.44 -47.17
C CYS A 64 0.50 21.93 -46.81
N ASN A 65 0.83 22.79 -47.78
CA ASN A 65 0.97 24.24 -47.56
C ASN A 65 -0.38 25.01 -47.50
N CYS A 66 -1.51 24.31 -47.41
CA CYS A 66 -2.84 24.90 -47.28
C CYS A 66 -3.18 25.32 -45.83
N PRO A 67 -4.21 26.17 -45.58
CA PRO A 67 -4.53 26.70 -44.24
C PRO A 67 -5.06 25.70 -43.19
N ALA A 68 -5.07 24.39 -43.46
CA ALA A 68 -5.59 23.37 -42.56
C ALA A 68 -4.52 22.95 -41.52
N GLN A 69 -4.93 22.81 -40.26
CA GLN A 69 -4.04 22.41 -39.15
C GLN A 69 -3.88 20.87 -39.00
N SER A 70 -4.48 20.09 -39.89
CA SER A 70 -4.46 18.62 -39.89
C SER A 70 -4.78 18.08 -41.29
N CYS A 71 -4.93 16.75 -41.44
CA CYS A 71 -5.13 16.07 -42.72
C CYS A 71 -6.24 16.71 -43.57
N CYS A 72 -5.84 17.31 -44.69
CA CYS A 72 -6.68 18.15 -45.53
C CYS A 72 -7.24 17.41 -46.76
N LYS A 73 -8.14 18.08 -47.50
CA LYS A 73 -8.68 17.60 -48.79
C LYS A 73 -7.54 17.17 -49.73
N HIS A 74 -6.47 17.97 -49.83
CA HIS A 74 -5.37 17.76 -50.79
C HIS A 74 -4.50 16.54 -50.47
N ILE A 75 -4.26 16.26 -49.19
CA ILE A 75 -3.59 15.02 -48.74
C ILE A 75 -4.43 13.80 -49.13
N LEU A 76 -5.73 13.81 -48.83
CA LEU A 76 -6.64 12.72 -49.19
C LEU A 76 -6.76 12.53 -50.72
N ILE A 77 -6.84 13.62 -51.50
CA ILE A 77 -6.84 13.54 -52.97
C ILE A 77 -5.54 12.90 -53.46
N SER A 78 -4.38 13.33 -52.95
CA SER A 78 -3.07 12.80 -53.37
C SER A 78 -2.95 11.29 -53.13
N ILE A 79 -3.47 10.82 -51.99
CA ILE A 79 -3.55 9.39 -51.65
C ILE A 79 -4.50 8.65 -52.61
N PHE A 80 -5.73 9.14 -52.83
CA PHE A 80 -6.66 8.50 -53.75
C PHE A 80 -6.19 8.52 -55.21
N TRP A 81 -5.47 9.56 -55.64
CA TRP A 81 -4.86 9.62 -56.98
C TRP A 81 -3.76 8.58 -57.11
N LEU A 82 -2.90 8.44 -56.10
CA LEU A 82 -1.83 7.44 -56.06
C LEU A 82 -2.41 6.01 -56.09
N GLN A 83 -3.51 5.77 -55.35
CA GLN A 83 -4.24 4.50 -55.37
C GLN A 83 -4.85 4.18 -56.73
N GLN A 84 -5.23 5.16 -57.55
CA GLN A 84 -5.77 4.95 -58.90
C GLN A 84 -4.69 4.85 -60.00
N ASN A 85 -3.56 5.55 -59.86
CA ASN A 85 -2.57 5.72 -60.93
C ASN A 85 -1.34 4.79 -60.79
N GLN A 86 -1.47 3.68 -60.06
CA GLN A 86 -0.38 2.72 -59.73
C GLN A 86 0.44 2.24 -60.94
N ASN A 87 -0.17 2.18 -62.14
CA ASN A 87 0.47 1.70 -63.36
C ASN A 87 1.25 2.78 -64.15
N LEU A 88 1.03 4.07 -63.87
CA LEU A 88 1.62 5.17 -64.64
C LEU A 88 3.04 5.54 -64.18
N THR A 89 3.32 5.39 -62.89
CA THR A 89 4.60 5.76 -62.26
C THR A 89 5.73 4.73 -62.45
N ALA A 90 5.47 3.61 -63.12
CA ALA A 90 6.45 2.56 -63.36
C ALA A 90 7.38 2.81 -64.58
N ASN A 91 6.95 3.62 -65.56
CA ASN A 91 7.63 3.71 -66.87
C ASN A 91 8.65 4.87 -67.00
N THR A 92 8.77 5.76 -66.02
CA THR A 92 9.56 7.01 -66.10
C THR A 92 11.06 6.81 -65.82
N ILE A 93 11.63 5.66 -66.21
CA ILE A 93 12.99 5.23 -65.80
C ILE A 93 14.04 5.35 -66.92
N GLN A 94 13.64 5.43 -68.19
CA GLN A 94 14.52 5.08 -69.31
C GLN A 94 15.14 6.24 -70.12
N SER A 95 15.10 7.49 -69.65
CA SER A 95 15.48 8.64 -70.49
C SER A 95 16.14 9.84 -69.79
N THR A 96 17.19 9.62 -68.98
CA THR A 96 18.18 10.68 -68.60
C THR A 96 19.56 10.11 -68.21
N GLU A 97 20.16 9.25 -69.03
CA GLU A 97 21.59 8.87 -68.91
C GLU A 97 22.43 9.46 -70.04
N THR A 98 22.93 10.70 -69.87
CA THR A 98 24.15 11.18 -70.58
C THR A 98 24.73 12.46 -69.95
N SER A 99 26.06 12.60 -69.99
CA SER A 99 26.89 13.78 -69.63
C SER A 99 26.76 14.33 -68.18
N ALA A 100 27.80 14.46 -67.34
CA ALA A 100 29.21 14.80 -67.61
C ALA A 100 30.14 14.48 -66.41
N GLU A 101 31.46 14.39 -66.66
CA GLU A 101 32.55 14.38 -65.65
C GLU A 101 33.03 15.84 -65.35
N PRO A 102 34.15 16.13 -64.63
CA PRO A 102 35.01 15.29 -63.77
C PRO A 102 35.42 15.94 -62.41
N SER A 103 36.08 15.18 -61.51
CA SER A 103 37.50 15.44 -61.10
C SER A 103 37.97 14.78 -59.77
N HIS A 104 39.21 14.28 -59.81
CA HIS A 104 40.27 14.13 -58.78
C HIS A 104 40.01 14.47 -57.29
N LYS A 105 40.65 13.86 -56.26
CA LYS A 105 41.72 12.82 -56.03
C LYS A 105 41.65 12.50 -54.49
N ASN A 106 42.25 11.49 -53.84
CA ASN A 106 43.24 10.41 -54.06
C ASN A 106 42.90 9.27 -53.04
N GLY A 107 43.55 8.11 -52.93
CA GLY A 107 44.65 7.47 -53.67
C GLY A 107 45.45 6.47 -52.78
N ASN A 108 45.86 5.32 -53.34
CA ASN A 108 46.67 4.24 -52.71
C ASN A 108 46.00 3.43 -51.57
N GLN A 109 46.30 2.13 -51.35
CA GLN A 109 47.27 1.23 -52.03
C GLN A 109 46.87 -0.27 -51.94
N ASN A 110 47.14 -1.02 -53.02
CA ASN A 110 47.62 -2.42 -53.06
C ASN A 110 46.82 -3.54 -52.30
N ASP A 111 46.25 -4.55 -52.98
CA ASP A 111 46.88 -5.79 -53.51
C ASP A 111 46.61 -7.01 -52.60
N ASN A 112 46.38 -8.25 -53.06
CA ASN A 112 46.11 -8.80 -54.40
C ASN A 112 45.55 -10.24 -54.27
N LYS A 113 45.07 -10.83 -55.38
CA LYS A 113 44.76 -12.27 -55.62
C LYS A 113 43.59 -12.91 -54.84
N SER A 114 42.66 -13.71 -55.37
CA SER A 114 42.38 -14.42 -56.66
C SER A 114 42.44 -15.96 -56.59
N ALA A 115 41.27 -16.60 -56.51
CA ALA A 115 40.87 -17.92 -57.05
C ALA A 115 39.38 -18.10 -56.61
N THR A 116 38.34 -18.32 -57.42
CA THR A 116 38.08 -19.24 -58.56
C THR A 116 38.37 -20.71 -58.28
N GLU A 117 37.33 -21.47 -58.00
CA GLU A 117 37.02 -22.72 -58.74
C GLU A 117 35.53 -23.06 -58.61
N ASN A 118 35.05 -23.95 -59.48
CA ASN A 118 33.64 -24.32 -59.72
C ASN A 118 33.54 -25.87 -59.79
N ILE A 119 32.38 -26.41 -60.20
CA ILE A 119 32.11 -27.83 -60.60
C ILE A 119 31.69 -28.76 -59.44
N ASP A 120 30.72 -29.68 -59.57
CA ASP A 120 29.46 -29.70 -60.36
C ASP A 120 28.53 -30.85 -59.85
N ALA A 121 27.29 -30.85 -60.32
CA ALA A 121 26.22 -31.86 -60.32
C ALA A 121 26.40 -33.26 -59.67
N THR A 122 25.33 -33.70 -58.99
CA THR A 122 24.71 -35.04 -59.19
C THR A 122 23.18 -34.93 -59.01
N VAL A 123 22.41 -35.83 -59.61
CA VAL A 123 20.95 -35.70 -59.86
C VAL A 123 20.20 -37.02 -59.54
N ASP A 124 18.86 -36.95 -59.56
CA ASP A 124 17.82 -37.99 -59.49
C ASP A 124 17.24 -38.30 -58.09
N ASN A 125 15.96 -38.01 -57.77
CA ASN A 125 14.63 -38.53 -58.24
C ASN A 125 14.08 -39.58 -57.23
N ILE A 126 12.79 -39.78 -56.90
CA ILE A 126 11.45 -39.36 -57.40
C ILE A 126 10.58 -39.11 -56.11
N GLN A 127 9.53 -38.27 -55.99
CA GLN A 127 8.16 -38.44 -56.51
C GLN A 127 7.22 -37.24 -56.14
N HIS A 128 5.94 -37.31 -56.56
CA HIS A 128 5.07 -36.16 -56.83
C HIS A 128 4.20 -35.58 -55.68
N SER A 129 4.06 -34.25 -55.73
CA SER A 129 2.85 -33.42 -55.50
C SER A 129 2.08 -33.44 -54.17
N SER A 130 2.10 -32.29 -53.49
CA SER A 130 0.88 -31.49 -53.28
C SER A 130 1.22 -29.99 -53.16
N THR A 131 0.44 -29.12 -53.81
CA THR A 131 0.57 -27.66 -53.72
C THR A 131 -0.32 -27.11 -52.62
N ALA A 132 0.26 -26.72 -51.49
CA ALA A 132 -0.40 -25.97 -50.42
C ALA A 132 0.62 -25.12 -49.65
N ASN A 133 0.14 -24.10 -48.93
CA ASN A 133 0.91 -23.22 -48.03
C ASN A 133 2.01 -22.36 -48.69
N ILE A 134 1.59 -21.47 -49.60
CA ILE A 134 2.36 -20.26 -49.92
C ILE A 134 2.01 -19.18 -48.89
N ALA A 135 3.03 -18.61 -48.23
CA ALA A 135 3.06 -17.35 -47.47
C ALA A 135 1.77 -16.89 -46.75
N THR A 136 1.68 -17.14 -45.44
CA THR A 136 0.72 -16.48 -44.54
C THR A 136 1.43 -15.52 -43.57
N HIS A 137 0.82 -14.33 -43.37
CA HIS A 137 1.23 -13.26 -42.45
C HIS A 137 2.59 -12.57 -42.68
N THR A 138 2.77 -11.99 -43.87
CA THR A 138 3.81 -10.99 -44.16
C THR A 138 3.88 -9.86 -43.13
N ALA A 139 2.74 -9.26 -42.75
CA ALA A 139 2.69 -8.21 -41.74
C ALA A 139 3.24 -8.66 -40.37
N LEU A 140 2.84 -9.83 -39.86
CA LEU A 140 3.34 -10.36 -38.59
C LEU A 140 4.85 -10.54 -38.59
N ASN A 141 5.39 -11.14 -39.65
CA ASN A 141 6.83 -11.35 -39.78
C ASN A 141 7.61 -10.02 -39.78
N THR A 142 7.09 -8.97 -40.44
CA THR A 142 7.69 -7.62 -40.36
C THR A 142 7.55 -7.01 -38.96
N ALA A 143 6.39 -7.14 -38.32
CA ALA A 143 6.14 -6.60 -36.98
C ALA A 143 7.09 -7.18 -35.93
N LEU A 144 7.37 -8.49 -36.00
CA LEU A 144 8.28 -9.19 -35.09
C LEU A 144 9.77 -8.84 -35.31
N THR A 145 10.13 -8.06 -36.35
CA THR A 145 11.50 -7.52 -36.49
C THR A 145 11.76 -6.24 -35.70
N LEU A 146 10.74 -5.64 -35.07
CA LEU A 146 10.90 -4.42 -34.28
C LEU A 146 11.65 -4.69 -32.96
N LYS A 147 12.65 -3.84 -32.66
CA LYS A 147 13.46 -3.97 -31.44
C LYS A 147 12.92 -3.12 -30.28
N ASP A 148 12.46 -3.80 -29.23
CA ASP A 148 12.10 -3.29 -27.90
C ASP A 148 12.88 -2.02 -27.45
N SER A 149 14.20 -2.10 -27.40
CA SER A 149 15.13 -1.06 -26.94
C SER A 149 15.18 0.21 -27.80
N ALA A 150 14.66 0.16 -29.04
CA ALA A 150 14.41 1.34 -29.86
C ALA A 150 13.02 1.93 -29.57
N LEU A 151 12.01 1.08 -29.38
CA LEU A 151 10.64 1.50 -29.06
C LEU A 151 10.56 2.17 -27.68
N PHE A 152 11.23 1.63 -26.66
CA PHE A 152 11.29 2.21 -25.32
C PHE A 152 11.92 3.61 -25.30
N LYS A 153 12.87 3.89 -26.19
CA LYS A 153 13.49 5.22 -26.36
C LYS A 153 12.55 6.22 -27.01
N LYS A 154 11.66 5.77 -27.92
CA LYS A 154 10.62 6.61 -28.53
C LYS A 154 9.45 6.90 -27.59
N ALA A 155 8.96 5.89 -26.87
CA ALA A 155 7.89 6.07 -25.90
C ALA A 155 8.32 6.93 -24.70
N GLY A 156 9.55 6.71 -24.20
CA GLY A 156 10.10 7.43 -23.05
C GLY A 156 9.64 6.84 -21.70
N LYS A 157 10.49 6.95 -20.67
CA LYS A 157 10.41 6.15 -19.43
C LYS A 157 9.04 6.12 -18.74
N ALA A 158 8.29 7.21 -18.76
CA ALA A 158 6.94 7.27 -18.18
C ALA A 158 5.91 6.47 -19.00
N GLN A 159 5.90 6.61 -20.33
CA GLN A 159 5.00 5.85 -21.19
C GLN A 159 5.40 4.38 -21.26
N THR A 160 6.69 4.03 -21.17
CA THR A 160 7.16 2.63 -21.09
C THR A 160 6.65 1.92 -19.83
N ARG A 161 6.55 2.63 -18.69
CA ARG A 161 5.96 2.09 -17.44
C ARG A 161 4.45 1.87 -17.57
N LEU A 162 3.74 2.87 -18.08
CA LEU A 162 2.30 2.75 -18.34
C LEU A 162 1.99 1.64 -19.39
N ALA A 163 2.85 1.47 -20.40
CA ALA A 163 2.73 0.40 -21.40
C ALA A 163 2.88 -0.99 -20.78
N PHE A 164 3.77 -1.15 -19.80
CA PHE A 164 4.00 -2.39 -19.08
C PHE A 164 2.77 -2.78 -18.25
N GLU A 165 2.21 -1.84 -17.48
CA GLU A 165 0.97 -2.03 -16.70
C GLU A 165 -0.22 -2.41 -17.61
N ILE A 166 -0.37 -1.73 -18.75
CA ILE A 166 -1.42 -2.03 -19.74
C ILE A 166 -1.21 -3.42 -20.37
N TRP A 167 0.03 -3.77 -20.71
CA TRP A 167 0.38 -5.08 -21.25
C TRP A 167 0.11 -6.21 -20.25
N GLN A 168 0.40 -6.02 -18.96
CA GLN A 168 0.05 -6.99 -17.92
C GLN A 168 -1.47 -7.22 -17.86
N SER A 169 -2.28 -6.16 -17.99
CA SER A 169 -3.74 -6.26 -18.06
C SER A 169 -4.24 -7.06 -19.28
N PHE A 170 -3.57 -6.92 -20.44
CA PHE A 170 -3.88 -7.71 -21.65
C PHE A 170 -3.48 -9.19 -21.48
N CYS A 171 -2.37 -9.48 -20.79
CA CYS A 171 -1.95 -10.85 -20.47
C CYS A 171 -2.85 -11.53 -19.43
N GLN A 172 -3.47 -10.76 -18.52
CA GLN A 172 -4.43 -11.26 -17.53
C GLN A 172 -5.83 -11.53 -18.10
N ASN A 173 -6.27 -10.74 -19.09
CA ASN A 173 -7.56 -10.96 -19.77
C ASN A 173 -7.49 -10.64 -21.28
N ALA A 174 -7.65 -11.68 -22.11
CA ALA A 174 -7.67 -11.57 -23.57
C ALA A 174 -8.85 -10.75 -24.13
N GLU A 175 -9.90 -10.47 -23.34
CA GLU A 175 -10.95 -9.53 -23.76
C GLU A 175 -10.49 -8.07 -23.72
N HIS A 176 -9.41 -7.75 -23.00
CA HIS A 176 -8.88 -6.37 -22.92
C HIS A 176 -8.11 -5.94 -24.18
N CYS A 177 -7.61 -6.90 -24.97
CA CYS A 177 -6.96 -6.65 -26.26
C CYS A 177 -7.17 -7.84 -27.22
N GLN A 178 -7.96 -7.64 -28.27
CA GLN A 178 -8.18 -8.63 -29.34
C GLN A 178 -7.39 -8.22 -30.58
N ILE A 179 -6.60 -9.15 -31.14
CA ILE A 179 -5.76 -8.92 -32.32
C ILE A 179 -6.37 -9.61 -33.56
N ASP A 180 -6.47 -8.87 -34.66
CA ASP A 180 -6.68 -9.43 -36.01
C ASP A 180 -5.46 -9.16 -36.90
N ILE A 181 -5.01 -10.18 -37.66
CA ILE A 181 -3.72 -10.20 -38.36
C ILE A 181 -3.93 -10.45 -39.86
N ALA A 182 -4.23 -9.38 -40.59
CA ALA A 182 -4.30 -9.40 -42.04
C ALA A 182 -2.89 -9.48 -42.69
N PRO A 183 -2.77 -9.76 -44.00
CA PRO A 183 -1.46 -9.83 -44.67
C PRO A 183 -0.68 -8.51 -44.69
N GLU A 184 -1.38 -7.37 -44.61
CA GLU A 184 -0.82 -6.02 -44.81
C GLU A 184 -0.95 -5.10 -43.58
N LYS A 185 -1.87 -5.39 -42.65
CA LYS A 185 -2.12 -4.63 -41.43
C LYS A 185 -2.45 -5.53 -40.23
N ILE A 186 -2.19 -5.04 -39.03
CA ILE A 186 -2.56 -5.67 -37.76
C ILE A 186 -3.51 -4.72 -37.03
N SER A 187 -4.65 -5.23 -36.58
CA SER A 187 -5.70 -4.44 -35.92
C SER A 187 -5.84 -4.86 -34.47
N PHE A 188 -5.77 -3.92 -33.53
CA PHE A 188 -5.94 -4.17 -32.09
C PHE A 188 -7.22 -3.50 -31.61
N LYS A 189 -8.19 -4.29 -31.14
CA LYS A 189 -9.37 -3.79 -30.44
C LYS A 189 -9.09 -3.85 -28.94
N THR A 190 -9.13 -2.70 -28.26
CA THR A 190 -8.73 -2.58 -26.85
C THR A 190 -9.81 -1.91 -26.01
N THR A 191 -9.73 -2.00 -24.68
CA THR A 191 -10.62 -1.27 -23.77
C THR A 191 -10.36 0.25 -23.70
N PHE A 192 -9.41 0.79 -24.48
CA PHE A 192 -9.05 2.21 -24.49
C PHE A 192 -9.70 3.04 -25.60
N SER A 193 -10.34 2.39 -26.59
CA SER A 193 -11.10 3.05 -27.65
C SER A 193 -12.17 2.11 -28.23
N ASP A 194 -13.30 2.67 -28.68
CA ASP A 194 -14.29 1.95 -29.47
C ASP A 194 -13.78 1.58 -30.87
N ASN A 195 -12.79 2.34 -31.39
CA ASN A 195 -12.15 2.11 -32.69
C ASN A 195 -10.94 1.19 -32.57
N ALA A 196 -10.68 0.39 -33.60
CA ALA A 196 -9.49 -0.45 -33.66
C ALA A 196 -8.23 0.40 -33.90
N ILE A 197 -7.16 0.12 -33.15
CA ILE A 197 -5.83 0.66 -33.38
C ILE A 197 -5.22 -0.08 -34.57
N LEU A 198 -4.80 0.63 -35.61
CA LEU A 198 -4.31 0.05 -36.85
C LEU A 198 -2.79 0.21 -36.97
N PHE A 199 -2.08 -0.90 -37.08
CA PHE A 199 -0.64 -0.95 -37.28
C PHE A 199 -0.31 -1.49 -38.67
N PHE A 200 0.48 -0.75 -39.43
CA PHE A 200 1.01 -1.13 -40.74
C PHE A 200 2.52 -1.39 -40.59
N PRO A 201 2.99 -2.63 -40.43
CA PRO A 201 4.35 -2.92 -39.98
C PRO A 201 5.52 -2.23 -40.72
N PRO A 202 5.46 -1.95 -42.03
CA PRO A 202 6.50 -1.18 -42.73
C PRO A 202 6.72 0.26 -42.21
N THR A 203 5.76 0.86 -41.49
CA THR A 203 5.88 2.24 -40.96
C THR A 203 6.64 2.33 -39.65
N GLY A 204 6.83 1.20 -38.96
CA GLY A 204 7.28 1.17 -37.58
C GLY A 204 6.31 1.89 -36.62
N PHE A 205 6.84 2.31 -35.48
CA PHE A 205 6.05 2.79 -34.34
C PHE A 205 5.23 4.06 -34.62
N ASP A 206 5.78 5.00 -35.39
CA ASP A 206 5.23 6.36 -35.50
C ASP A 206 4.02 6.42 -36.48
N GLY A 207 3.86 5.39 -37.30
CA GLY A 207 2.74 5.23 -38.24
C GLY A 207 1.61 4.33 -37.72
N ILE A 208 1.52 4.08 -36.40
CA ILE A 208 0.38 3.41 -35.78
C ILE A 208 -0.78 4.40 -35.66
N LEU A 209 -1.94 4.04 -36.22
CA LEU A 209 -3.10 4.92 -36.28
C LEU A 209 -4.07 4.59 -35.14
N SER A 210 -4.48 5.62 -34.39
CA SER A 210 -5.49 5.53 -33.32
C SER A 210 -6.09 6.91 -33.04
N ASP A 211 -7.32 6.94 -32.56
CA ASP A 211 -8.02 8.12 -32.02
C ASP A 211 -7.67 8.44 -30.55
N LEU A 212 -6.79 7.65 -29.91
CA LEU A 212 -6.29 7.86 -28.56
C LEU A 212 -5.61 9.23 -28.37
N ALA A 213 -5.89 9.86 -27.22
CA ALA A 213 -5.25 11.11 -26.81
C ALA A 213 -3.73 10.97 -26.61
N ASP A 214 -2.98 11.98 -27.01
CA ASP A 214 -1.51 11.97 -27.08
C ASP A 214 -0.81 11.64 -25.76
N ASN A 215 -1.44 11.94 -24.62
CA ASN A 215 -0.90 11.66 -23.29
C ASN A 215 -0.88 10.16 -22.89
N LYS A 216 -1.58 9.29 -23.65
CA LYS A 216 -1.61 7.83 -23.43
C LYS A 216 -1.33 7.01 -24.69
N LYS A 217 -1.43 7.61 -25.88
CA LYS A 217 -1.26 6.99 -27.20
C LYS A 217 -0.02 6.10 -27.28
N ASN A 218 1.16 6.64 -26.97
CA ASN A 218 2.43 5.90 -27.04
C ASN A 218 2.49 4.70 -26.07
N ALA A 219 1.91 4.81 -24.87
CA ALA A 219 1.86 3.70 -23.92
C ALA A 219 0.96 2.55 -24.43
N VAL A 220 -0.25 2.86 -24.92
CA VAL A 220 -1.17 1.83 -25.44
C VAL A 220 -0.59 1.18 -26.72
N HIS A 221 0.01 1.96 -27.62
CA HIS A 221 0.67 1.45 -28.83
C HIS A 221 1.82 0.48 -28.49
N LEU A 222 2.67 0.85 -27.53
CA LEU A 222 3.76 0.00 -27.07
C LEU A 222 3.24 -1.28 -26.38
N ALA A 223 2.17 -1.19 -25.59
CA ALA A 223 1.52 -2.35 -24.99
C ALA A 223 0.92 -3.31 -26.03
N CYS A 224 0.32 -2.78 -27.10
CA CYS A 224 -0.20 -3.58 -28.21
C CYS A 224 0.90 -4.37 -28.93
N ILE A 225 2.06 -3.74 -29.20
CA ILE A 225 3.21 -4.44 -29.78
C ILE A 225 3.75 -5.49 -28.81
N ALA A 226 3.96 -5.14 -27.54
CA ALA A 226 4.41 -6.09 -26.52
C ALA A 226 3.48 -7.31 -26.37
N TYR A 227 2.17 -7.10 -26.58
CA TYR A 227 1.17 -8.17 -26.52
C TYR A 227 1.18 -9.04 -27.79
N LEU A 228 1.38 -8.43 -28.97
CA LEU A 228 1.63 -9.15 -30.22
C LEU A 228 2.86 -10.08 -30.10
N PHE A 229 3.96 -9.57 -29.55
CA PHE A 229 5.14 -10.39 -29.26
C PHE A 229 4.83 -11.48 -28.23
N HIS A 230 4.16 -11.17 -27.11
CA HIS A 230 3.82 -12.15 -26.08
C HIS A 230 3.03 -13.35 -26.63
N LEU A 231 2.12 -13.14 -27.58
CA LEU A 231 1.29 -14.19 -28.19
C LEU A 231 1.98 -14.97 -29.33
N ASN A 232 3.04 -14.46 -29.95
CA ASN A 232 3.63 -15.04 -31.18
C ASN A 232 5.12 -15.40 -31.08
N ALA A 233 5.88 -14.67 -30.26
CA ALA A 233 7.33 -14.82 -30.08
C ALA A 233 7.78 -14.20 -28.73
N PRO A 234 7.30 -14.72 -27.58
CA PRO A 234 7.57 -14.13 -26.25
C PRO A 234 9.05 -14.09 -25.89
N GLU A 235 9.87 -14.98 -26.46
CA GLU A 235 11.32 -15.02 -26.27
C GLU A 235 12.08 -13.87 -26.97
N GLN A 236 11.43 -13.13 -27.88
CA GLN A 236 12.02 -12.05 -28.68
C GLN A 236 11.74 -10.64 -28.12
N TRP A 237 11.06 -10.53 -26.97
CA TRP A 237 10.70 -9.25 -26.36
C TRP A 237 11.18 -9.16 -24.91
N GLN A 238 12.06 -8.19 -24.61
CA GLN A 238 12.58 -8.00 -23.26
C GLN A 238 12.26 -6.61 -22.71
N TRP A 239 11.37 -6.56 -21.72
CA TRP A 239 11.17 -5.36 -20.91
C TRP A 239 12.46 -5.01 -20.12
N ALA A 240 12.64 -3.74 -19.80
CA ALA A 240 13.81 -3.26 -19.05
C ALA A 240 13.95 -3.95 -17.67
N GLU A 241 15.18 -4.05 -17.16
CA GLU A 241 15.47 -4.76 -15.90
C GLU A 241 14.66 -4.24 -14.70
N ASP A 242 14.38 -2.93 -14.62
CA ASP A 242 13.56 -2.38 -13.53
C ASP A 242 12.09 -2.83 -13.58
N LEU A 243 11.60 -3.18 -14.78
CA LEU A 243 10.26 -3.73 -15.01
C LEU A 243 10.22 -5.26 -14.86
N GLN A 244 11.25 -5.98 -15.34
CA GLN A 244 11.37 -7.43 -15.11
C GLN A 244 11.49 -7.76 -13.61
N GLN A 245 12.14 -6.91 -12.83
CA GLN A 245 12.18 -7.02 -11.37
C GLN A 245 10.80 -6.81 -10.73
N GLN A 246 9.96 -5.91 -11.28
CA GLN A 246 8.59 -5.71 -10.81
C GLN A 246 7.71 -6.95 -11.11
N LEU A 247 7.74 -7.46 -12.34
CA LEU A 247 7.11 -8.73 -12.74
C LEU A 247 7.50 -9.90 -11.81
N SER A 248 8.77 -9.94 -11.41
CA SER A 248 9.32 -10.96 -10.50
C SER A 248 8.88 -10.77 -9.04
N GLN A 249 8.54 -9.55 -8.62
CA GLN A 249 8.05 -9.27 -7.27
C GLN A 249 6.57 -9.63 -7.10
N GLU A 250 5.75 -9.37 -8.12
CA GLU A 250 4.31 -9.67 -8.11
C GLU A 250 4.01 -11.18 -8.04
N HIS A 251 4.90 -12.03 -8.55
CA HIS A 251 4.76 -13.49 -8.48
C HIS A 251 5.38 -14.14 -7.21
N GLN A 252 6.03 -13.37 -6.33
CA GLN A 252 6.73 -13.89 -5.14
C GLN A 252 5.81 -14.13 -3.92
N HIS A 253 4.84 -15.04 -4.06
CA HIS A 253 4.06 -15.59 -2.92
C HIS A 253 4.67 -16.87 -2.33
N ILE A 254 5.95 -17.13 -2.60
CA ILE A 254 6.67 -18.36 -2.25
C ILE A 254 7.99 -17.97 -1.55
N LEU A 255 8.39 -18.74 -0.52
CA LEU A 255 9.71 -18.66 0.09
C LEU A 255 10.69 -19.55 -0.69
N ASN A 256 11.90 -19.06 -0.94
CA ASN A 256 12.96 -19.88 -1.54
C ASN A 256 13.56 -20.84 -0.47
N PRO A 257 14.38 -21.84 -0.86
CA PRO A 257 14.97 -22.78 0.10
C PRO A 257 15.85 -22.13 1.18
N GLU A 258 16.60 -21.08 0.85
CA GLU A 258 17.44 -20.32 1.80
C GLU A 258 16.60 -19.54 2.82
N ASP A 259 15.42 -19.04 2.41
CA ASP A 259 14.45 -18.42 3.33
C ASP A 259 13.91 -19.48 4.32
N PHE A 260 13.65 -20.71 3.86
CA PHE A 260 13.19 -21.81 4.72
C PHE A 260 14.27 -22.24 5.72
N GLU A 261 15.52 -22.37 5.28
CA GLU A 261 16.65 -22.71 6.16
C GLU A 261 16.88 -21.60 7.21
N PHE A 262 16.86 -20.34 6.81
CA PHE A 262 16.96 -19.19 7.71
C PHE A 262 15.80 -19.10 8.71
N ILE A 263 14.56 -19.40 8.28
CA ILE A 263 13.41 -19.47 9.19
C ILE A 263 13.58 -20.59 10.22
N GLN A 264 14.16 -21.74 9.83
CA GLN A 264 14.46 -22.83 10.78
C GLN A 264 15.61 -22.49 11.73
N GLU A 265 16.67 -21.84 11.25
CA GLU A 265 17.76 -21.31 12.09
C GLU A 265 17.20 -20.37 13.17
N LEU A 266 16.31 -19.45 12.80
CA LEU A 266 15.68 -18.53 13.75
C LEU A 266 14.72 -19.22 14.73
N GLN A 267 14.00 -20.26 14.31
CA GLN A 267 13.21 -21.09 15.22
C GLN A 267 14.09 -21.84 16.23
N GLN A 268 15.28 -22.31 15.81
CA GLN A 268 16.26 -22.94 16.71
C GLN A 268 16.90 -21.91 17.66
N LEU A 269 17.24 -20.71 17.17
CA LEU A 269 17.77 -19.63 18.00
C LEU A 269 16.77 -19.18 19.08
N CYS A 270 15.47 -19.09 18.75
CA CYS A 270 14.43 -18.81 19.74
C CYS A 270 14.39 -19.86 20.86
N GLN A 271 14.57 -21.14 20.52
CA GLN A 271 14.66 -22.22 21.51
C GLN A 271 15.96 -22.16 22.30
N HIS A 272 17.08 -21.78 21.66
CA HIS A 272 18.39 -21.69 22.32
C HIS A 272 18.40 -20.63 23.43
N PHE A 273 17.78 -19.45 23.22
CA PHE A 273 17.62 -18.45 24.29
C PHE A 273 16.81 -18.99 25.48
N ILE A 274 15.78 -19.79 25.24
CA ILE A 274 14.99 -20.44 26.30
C ILE A 274 15.80 -21.56 26.99
N GLN A 275 16.72 -22.23 26.29
CA GLN A 275 17.63 -23.24 26.86
C GLN A 275 18.78 -22.65 27.66
N GLN A 276 19.27 -21.45 27.33
CA GLN A 276 20.25 -20.71 28.14
C GLN A 276 19.65 -20.25 29.48
N GLY A 277 18.34 -19.96 29.50
CA GLY A 277 17.67 -19.27 30.59
C GLY A 277 17.71 -17.76 30.40
N LEU A 278 16.55 -17.11 30.38
CA LEU A 278 16.44 -15.67 30.07
C LEU A 278 17.12 -14.76 31.11
N SER A 279 17.32 -15.22 32.34
CA SER A 279 18.10 -14.48 33.35
C SER A 279 19.62 -14.61 33.14
N HIS A 280 20.08 -15.38 32.15
CA HIS A 280 21.48 -15.74 31.89
C HIS A 280 21.89 -15.59 30.40
N LEU A 281 21.22 -14.71 29.64
CA LEU A 281 21.47 -14.47 28.21
C LEU A 281 22.93 -14.18 27.87
N ALA A 282 23.52 -14.97 26.95
CA ALA A 282 24.86 -14.73 26.45
C ALA A 282 24.91 -13.50 25.52
N LYS A 283 25.89 -12.61 25.73
CA LYS A 283 26.03 -11.35 24.96
C LYS A 283 26.30 -11.63 23.49
N GLU A 284 27.05 -12.69 23.20
CA GLU A 284 27.38 -13.20 21.87
C GLU A 284 26.12 -13.66 21.13
N SER A 285 25.23 -14.39 21.81
CA SER A 285 23.95 -14.84 21.25
C SER A 285 23.04 -13.65 20.94
N VAL A 286 22.98 -12.63 21.81
CA VAL A 286 22.22 -11.41 21.52
C VAL A 286 22.81 -10.61 20.37
N LEU A 287 24.14 -10.49 20.27
CA LEU A 287 24.80 -9.84 19.13
C LEU A 287 24.53 -10.54 17.79
N SER A 288 24.34 -11.86 17.77
CA SER A 288 24.01 -12.60 16.53
C SER A 288 22.72 -12.09 15.86
N LEU A 289 21.72 -11.65 16.65
CA LEU A 289 20.47 -11.08 16.14
C LEU A 289 20.68 -9.86 15.24
N HIS A 290 21.78 -9.11 15.42
CA HIS A 290 22.10 -7.98 14.55
C HIS A 290 22.53 -8.42 13.14
N ILE A 291 23.28 -9.53 13.03
CA ILE A 291 23.73 -10.10 11.75
C ILE A 291 22.51 -10.68 11.01
N LEU A 292 21.72 -11.49 11.72
CA LEU A 292 20.47 -12.07 11.22
C LEU A 292 19.47 -10.97 10.81
N ASN A 293 19.49 -9.81 11.48
CA ASN A 293 18.71 -8.64 11.08
C ASN A 293 19.10 -8.08 9.70
N MET A 294 20.36 -8.21 9.30
CA MET A 294 20.83 -7.77 7.97
C MET A 294 20.50 -8.82 6.90
N GLN A 295 20.65 -10.10 7.21
CA GLN A 295 20.23 -11.22 6.35
C GLN A 295 18.74 -11.15 6.00
N ALA A 296 17.86 -10.94 6.99
CA ALA A 296 16.43 -10.75 6.76
C ALA A 296 16.09 -9.56 5.85
N ARG A 297 16.96 -8.54 5.74
CA ARG A 297 16.79 -7.43 4.78
C ARG A 297 17.28 -7.82 3.39
N ALA A 298 18.37 -8.60 3.29
CA ALA A 298 18.90 -9.08 2.03
C ALA A 298 17.92 -10.05 1.33
N GLN A 299 17.30 -10.96 2.08
CA GLN A 299 16.24 -11.87 1.61
C GLN A 299 14.86 -11.19 1.42
N ASN A 300 14.77 -9.85 1.52
CA ASN A 300 13.53 -9.10 1.34
C ASN A 300 12.37 -9.56 2.27
N LEU A 301 12.68 -9.77 3.55
CA LEU A 301 11.74 -10.12 4.62
C LEU A 301 11.60 -8.95 5.63
N PRO A 302 11.07 -7.77 5.24
CA PRO A 302 11.13 -6.55 6.05
C PRO A 302 10.39 -6.63 7.39
N ARG A 303 9.29 -7.40 7.50
CA ARG A 303 8.60 -7.60 8.79
C ARG A 303 9.45 -8.44 9.75
N LEU A 304 10.12 -9.48 9.26
CA LEU A 304 11.09 -10.26 10.05
C LEU A 304 12.29 -9.40 10.48
N ALA A 305 12.84 -8.61 9.57
CA ALA A 305 13.90 -7.63 9.88
C ALA A 305 13.45 -6.51 10.84
N THR A 306 12.14 -6.36 11.09
CA THR A 306 11.62 -5.46 12.13
C THR A 306 11.55 -6.19 13.47
N GLN A 307 11.01 -7.42 13.49
CA GLN A 307 10.90 -8.23 14.71
C GLN A 307 12.26 -8.60 15.32
N LEU A 308 13.25 -8.97 14.49
CA LEU A 308 14.61 -9.23 14.94
C LEU A 308 15.28 -7.97 15.53
N ARG A 309 14.95 -6.78 15.03
CA ARG A 309 15.50 -5.51 15.53
C ARG A 309 14.90 -5.16 16.90
N GLN A 310 13.61 -5.38 17.05
CA GLN A 310 12.89 -5.19 18.32
C GLN A 310 13.44 -6.13 19.40
N LEU A 311 13.55 -7.43 19.10
CA LEU A 311 14.12 -8.41 20.03
C LEU A 311 15.56 -8.07 20.42
N TYR A 312 16.42 -7.72 19.46
CA TYR A 312 17.78 -7.26 19.72
C TYR A 312 17.83 -6.02 20.64
N GLY A 313 16.94 -5.04 20.42
CA GLY A 313 16.84 -3.85 21.26
C GLY A 313 16.49 -4.19 22.70
N MET A 314 15.41 -4.96 22.91
CA MET A 314 14.95 -5.37 24.24
C MET A 314 16.02 -6.19 24.99
N MET A 315 16.59 -7.21 24.34
CA MET A 315 17.64 -8.04 24.95
C MET A 315 18.91 -7.23 25.25
N ARG A 316 19.24 -6.22 24.44
CA ARG A 316 20.37 -5.33 24.71
C ARG A 316 20.10 -4.41 25.90
N GLN A 317 18.91 -3.80 26.00
CA GLN A 317 18.53 -2.96 27.14
C GLN A 317 18.56 -3.75 28.45
N PHE A 318 18.04 -4.98 28.45
CA PHE A 318 18.13 -5.90 29.59
C PHE A 318 19.60 -6.23 29.97
N LEU A 319 20.48 -6.45 28.99
CA LEU A 319 21.93 -6.65 29.21
C LEU A 319 22.72 -5.35 29.56
N GLU A 320 22.04 -4.21 29.58
CA GLU A 320 22.54 -2.89 30.00
C GLU A 320 21.85 -2.43 31.31
N ASP A 321 21.19 -3.34 32.03
CA ASP A 321 20.48 -3.16 33.31
C ASP A 321 19.35 -2.09 33.26
N ASP A 322 18.66 -1.96 32.11
CA ASP A 322 17.53 -1.04 31.95
C ASP A 322 16.28 -1.54 32.71
N ILE A 323 15.85 -0.75 33.70
CA ILE A 323 14.72 -1.02 34.61
C ILE A 323 13.38 -1.19 33.86
N GLN A 324 13.27 -0.77 32.59
CA GLN A 324 12.03 -0.87 31.81
C GLN A 324 11.79 -2.23 31.13
N ILE A 325 12.81 -3.10 31.03
CA ILE A 325 12.72 -4.40 30.36
C ILE A 325 12.94 -5.54 31.36
N ASP A 326 12.11 -6.57 31.27
CA ASP A 326 12.17 -7.79 32.09
C ASP A 326 12.17 -9.07 31.23
N GLU A 327 12.47 -10.23 31.84
CA GLU A 327 12.44 -11.51 31.13
C GLU A 327 11.05 -11.90 30.61
N GLN A 328 9.97 -11.43 31.25
CA GLN A 328 8.59 -11.74 30.85
C GLN A 328 8.25 -11.08 29.50
N GLN A 329 8.71 -9.85 29.28
CA GLN A 329 8.62 -9.14 28.00
C GLN A 329 9.47 -9.86 26.93
N ILE A 330 10.70 -10.25 27.25
CA ILE A 330 11.59 -10.98 26.33
C ILE A 330 11.00 -12.34 25.93
N PHE A 331 10.48 -13.11 26.90
CA PHE A 331 9.81 -14.40 26.67
C PHE A 331 8.59 -14.22 25.76
N SER A 332 7.81 -13.15 25.97
CA SER A 332 6.63 -12.83 25.16
C SER A 332 7.01 -12.46 23.72
N GLN A 333 8.08 -11.70 23.52
CA GLN A 333 8.60 -11.34 22.19
C GLN A 333 9.21 -12.55 21.46
N LEU A 334 9.93 -13.44 22.15
CA LEU A 334 10.42 -14.70 21.59
C LEU A 334 9.26 -15.62 21.18
N ALA A 335 8.23 -15.74 22.01
CA ALA A 335 7.03 -16.54 21.72
C ALA A 335 6.25 -15.98 20.52
N TYR A 336 6.12 -14.65 20.42
CA TYR A 336 5.56 -13.99 19.23
C TYR A 336 6.40 -14.25 17.98
N LEU A 337 7.72 -14.07 18.04
CA LEU A 337 8.63 -14.29 16.91
C LEU A 337 8.55 -15.75 16.40
N ASN A 338 8.57 -16.73 17.31
CA ASN A 338 8.43 -18.15 16.95
C ASN A 338 7.08 -18.47 16.29
N ALA A 339 5.98 -17.90 16.77
CA ALA A 339 4.67 -18.07 16.14
C ALA A 339 4.55 -17.35 14.79
N TYR A 340 5.17 -16.18 14.65
CA TYR A 340 5.27 -15.44 13.39
C TYR A 340 6.09 -16.20 12.34
N LEU A 341 7.24 -16.76 12.71
CA LEU A 341 8.07 -17.61 11.85
C LEU A 341 7.29 -18.83 11.35
N PHE A 342 6.56 -19.50 12.25
CA PHE A 342 5.69 -20.63 11.88
C PHE A 342 4.59 -20.22 10.89
N ALA A 343 3.93 -19.07 11.09
CA ALA A 343 2.90 -18.60 10.17
C ALA A 343 3.47 -18.20 8.80
N LEU A 344 4.60 -17.48 8.76
CA LEU A 344 5.28 -17.09 7.52
C LEU A 344 5.66 -18.33 6.69
N GLN A 345 6.16 -19.38 7.35
CA GLN A 345 6.52 -20.66 6.72
C GLN A 345 5.31 -21.38 6.10
N ASN A 346 4.11 -21.25 6.69
CA ASN A 346 2.90 -21.98 6.29
C ASN A 346 1.91 -21.15 5.44
N SER A 347 2.14 -19.84 5.24
CA SER A 347 1.18 -18.94 4.57
C SER A 347 1.24 -18.92 3.04
N GLN A 348 2.12 -19.70 2.40
CA GLN A 348 2.36 -19.66 0.94
C GLN A 348 1.10 -19.88 0.10
N ASN A 349 0.17 -20.72 0.57
CA ASN A 349 -1.10 -21.01 -0.10
C ASN A 349 -2.14 -19.88 0.03
N GLN A 350 -1.79 -18.75 0.67
CA GLN A 350 -2.68 -17.61 0.94
C GLN A 350 -1.96 -16.31 0.60
N ALA A 351 -1.97 -15.94 -0.68
CA ALA A 351 -1.26 -14.79 -1.25
C ALA A 351 -1.31 -13.51 -0.40
N GLU A 352 -2.50 -13.09 0.04
CA GLU A 352 -2.70 -11.90 0.86
C GLU A 352 -1.99 -12.00 2.23
N ASN A 353 -2.18 -13.12 2.93
CA ASN A 353 -1.54 -13.38 4.22
C ASN A 353 -0.02 -13.48 4.07
N PHE A 354 0.48 -14.08 2.98
CA PHE A 354 1.91 -14.14 2.70
C PHE A 354 2.52 -12.75 2.53
N THR A 355 1.92 -11.87 1.71
CA THR A 355 2.38 -10.49 1.56
C THR A 355 2.31 -9.72 2.87
N ARG A 356 1.25 -9.91 3.67
CA ARG A 356 1.06 -9.30 4.99
C ARG A 356 2.08 -9.80 6.04
N LEU A 357 2.56 -11.03 5.91
CA LEU A 357 3.58 -11.63 6.79
C LEU A 357 5.01 -11.33 6.35
N LYS A 358 5.32 -11.30 5.04
CA LYS A 358 6.59 -10.80 4.48
C LYS A 358 6.79 -9.32 4.84
N GLY A 359 5.71 -8.54 4.70
CA GLY A 359 5.68 -7.09 4.91
C GLY A 359 6.19 -6.32 3.70
N VAL A 360 5.97 -5.01 3.69
CA VAL A 360 6.37 -4.11 2.60
C VAL A 360 7.61 -3.32 2.97
N VAL A 361 8.57 -3.20 2.05
CA VAL A 361 9.72 -2.30 2.19
C VAL A 361 9.23 -0.86 2.01
N GLN A 362 9.10 -0.12 3.11
CA GLN A 362 8.72 1.31 3.11
C GLN A 362 9.85 2.20 2.55
N ARG A 363 10.09 2.13 1.24
CA ARG A 363 10.92 3.05 0.47
C ARG A 363 10.06 3.97 -0.39
N ASP A 364 9.13 3.39 -1.14
CA ASP A 364 8.15 4.13 -1.92
C ASP A 364 6.83 4.25 -1.13
N TYR A 365 6.68 5.37 -0.43
CA TYR A 365 5.36 5.79 0.05
C TYR A 365 4.53 6.21 -1.16
N GLN A 366 3.58 5.36 -1.58
CA GLN A 366 2.62 5.71 -2.63
C GLN A 366 1.89 7.00 -2.25
N GLU A 367 1.86 7.96 -3.18
CA GLU A 367 1.17 9.25 -3.01
C GLU A 367 -0.34 9.03 -3.12
N ASN A 368 -0.97 8.80 -1.97
CA ASN A 368 -2.40 8.52 -1.88
C ASN A 368 -3.15 9.83 -1.63
N SER A 369 -4.23 10.09 -2.38
CA SER A 369 -5.24 11.04 -1.93
C SER A 369 -6.07 10.44 -0.78
N THR A 370 -6.81 11.27 -0.06
CA THR A 370 -7.89 10.85 0.83
C THR A 370 -8.97 11.92 0.75
N GLU A 371 -10.12 11.57 0.21
CA GLU A 371 -11.06 12.57 -0.31
C GLU A 371 -11.71 13.40 0.79
N ARG A 372 -12.08 12.80 1.93
CA ARG A 372 -12.67 13.54 3.05
C ARG A 372 -12.32 12.94 4.43
N LEU A 373 -11.42 13.63 5.13
CA LEU A 373 -11.17 13.46 6.56
C LEU A 373 -12.01 14.43 7.40
N ILE A 374 -12.69 13.90 8.41
CA ILE A 374 -13.43 14.67 9.44
C ILE A 374 -12.67 14.54 10.77
N PRO A 375 -12.28 15.63 11.46
CA PRO A 375 -11.55 15.53 12.72
C PRO A 375 -12.42 14.93 13.83
N LEU A 376 -11.83 14.08 14.67
CA LEU A 376 -12.47 13.46 15.82
C LEU A 376 -11.95 13.98 17.17
N GLY A 377 -10.71 14.50 17.18
CA GLY A 377 -10.05 15.00 18.38
C GLY A 377 -8.57 14.66 18.40
N CYS A 378 -7.94 14.85 19.56
CA CYS A 378 -6.52 14.60 19.77
C CYS A 378 -6.20 14.18 21.20
N GLU A 379 -4.97 13.68 21.39
CA GLU A 379 -4.34 13.43 22.69
C GLU A 379 -2.91 14.00 22.69
N TRP A 380 -2.51 14.65 23.79
CA TRP A 380 -1.10 14.78 24.16
C TRP A 380 -0.73 13.65 25.11
N TRP A 381 0.27 12.85 24.74
CA TRP A 381 0.73 11.70 25.53
C TRP A 381 2.23 11.81 25.83
N GLN A 382 2.62 11.19 26.94
CA GLN A 382 4.02 10.92 27.30
C GLN A 382 4.15 9.44 27.71
N THR A 383 5.38 8.94 27.80
CA THR A 383 5.67 7.56 28.23
C THR A 383 6.78 7.55 29.27
N ASP A 384 6.86 6.47 30.07
CA ASP A 384 7.91 6.30 31.09
C ASP A 384 9.33 6.28 30.52
N SER A 385 9.49 5.88 29.24
CA SER A 385 10.73 5.99 28.47
C SER A 385 11.13 7.44 28.09
N GLY A 386 10.32 8.42 28.47
CA GLY A 386 10.56 9.85 28.23
C GLY A 386 10.17 10.34 26.83
N ALA A 387 9.58 9.49 26.00
CA ALA A 387 9.00 9.91 24.73
C ALA A 387 7.71 10.72 24.96
N GLN A 388 7.36 11.57 24.00
CA GLN A 388 6.19 12.44 24.05
C GLN A 388 5.69 12.80 22.66
N GLY A 389 4.38 13.03 22.52
CA GLY A 389 3.78 13.34 21.22
C GLY A 389 2.37 13.89 21.26
N LEU A 390 1.99 14.52 20.14
CA LEU A 390 0.61 14.84 19.78
C LEU A 390 0.13 13.77 18.79
N THR A 391 -1.02 13.17 19.07
CA THR A 391 -1.77 12.37 18.08
C THR A 391 -3.09 13.07 17.78
N VAL A 392 -3.41 13.28 16.50
CA VAL A 392 -4.72 13.77 16.03
C VAL A 392 -5.42 12.62 15.31
N THR A 393 -6.71 12.44 15.60
CA THR A 393 -7.56 11.39 15.02
C THR A 393 -8.58 12.00 14.07
N PHE A 394 -8.76 11.38 12.91
CA PHE A 394 -9.76 11.74 11.89
C PHE A 394 -10.64 10.52 11.57
N TRP A 395 -11.82 10.75 11.02
CA TRP A 395 -12.63 9.74 10.34
C TRP A 395 -12.42 9.85 8.83
N ASP A 396 -12.07 8.74 8.20
CA ASP A 396 -11.99 8.60 6.75
C ASP A 396 -13.37 8.21 6.23
N VAL A 397 -14.03 9.13 5.52
CA VAL A 397 -15.41 8.95 5.06
C VAL A 397 -15.49 7.86 3.99
N GLU A 398 -14.48 7.75 3.13
CA GLU A 398 -14.43 6.81 2.01
C GLU A 398 -14.05 5.40 2.46
N GLN A 399 -13.13 5.26 3.42
CA GLN A 399 -12.70 3.97 3.98
C GLN A 399 -13.52 3.52 5.20
N GLN A 400 -14.37 4.37 5.75
CA GLN A 400 -15.27 4.08 6.89
C GLN A 400 -14.54 3.61 8.16
N HIS A 401 -13.43 4.29 8.51
CA HIS A 401 -12.71 4.03 9.76
C HIS A 401 -11.91 5.24 10.27
N SER A 402 -11.47 5.16 11.54
CA SER A 402 -10.54 6.13 12.11
C SER A 402 -9.16 6.09 11.43
N ARG A 403 -8.56 7.26 11.22
CA ARG A 403 -7.15 7.47 10.85
C ARG A 403 -6.46 8.21 11.99
N GLU A 404 -5.20 7.87 12.26
CA GLU A 404 -4.37 8.52 13.28
C GLU A 404 -3.16 9.18 12.60
N VAL A 405 -2.83 10.42 12.95
CA VAL A 405 -1.55 11.05 12.61
C VAL A 405 -0.83 11.47 13.88
N THR A 406 0.42 11.07 14.03
CA THR A 406 1.21 11.28 15.25
C THR A 406 2.52 11.99 14.94
N GLN A 407 2.78 13.08 15.68
CA GLN A 407 4.05 13.78 15.69
C GLN A 407 4.65 13.66 17.09
N ALA A 408 5.89 13.17 17.18
CA ALA A 408 6.49 12.79 18.47
C ALA A 408 8.00 13.05 18.53
N ARG A 409 8.55 12.87 19.73
CA ARG A 409 10.00 12.78 20.03
C ARG A 409 10.25 11.58 20.93
N ALA A 410 11.35 10.87 20.68
CA ALA A 410 11.74 9.69 21.45
C ALA A 410 12.22 10.03 22.88
N ASN A 411 12.58 11.28 23.15
CA ASN A 411 12.98 11.76 24.46
C ASN A 411 12.76 13.29 24.57
N ARG A 412 12.89 13.84 25.78
CA ARG A 412 12.74 15.29 26.08
C ARG A 412 14.00 16.13 25.77
N LEU A 413 14.87 15.71 24.83
CA LEU A 413 16.05 16.51 24.43
C LEU A 413 15.68 17.71 23.56
N ASP A 414 14.61 17.58 22.76
CA ASP A 414 14.02 18.71 22.02
C ASP A 414 13.14 19.53 22.96
N SER A 415 13.73 20.56 23.57
CA SER A 415 13.05 21.48 24.49
C SER A 415 12.04 22.41 23.80
N THR A 416 12.01 22.46 22.47
CA THR A 416 10.98 23.20 21.70
C THR A 416 9.74 22.36 21.44
N PHE A 417 9.85 21.03 21.58
CA PHE A 417 8.74 20.10 21.44
C PHE A 417 7.98 19.94 22.77
N ASP A 418 7.34 21.02 23.24
CA ASP A 418 6.39 20.98 24.35
C ASP A 418 4.95 21.09 23.88
N LYS A 419 4.02 20.75 24.78
CA LYS A 419 2.58 20.75 24.54
C LYS A 419 2.09 22.04 23.86
N HIS A 420 2.46 23.23 24.35
CA HIS A 420 1.93 24.50 23.85
C HIS A 420 2.48 24.85 22.46
N ASN A 421 3.79 24.70 22.23
CA ASN A 421 4.39 24.94 20.92
C ASN A 421 3.86 23.94 19.86
N VAL A 422 3.63 22.69 20.24
CA VAL A 422 3.05 21.67 19.36
C VAL A 422 1.56 21.92 19.07
N ALA A 423 0.81 22.59 19.94
CA ALA A 423 -0.56 23.03 19.60
C ALA A 423 -0.58 24.12 18.51
N GLN A 424 0.37 25.07 18.57
CA GLN A 424 0.44 26.20 17.63
C GLN A 424 1.02 25.79 16.26
N THR A 425 2.07 24.97 16.25
CA THR A 425 2.70 24.46 15.02
C THR A 425 1.95 23.26 14.44
N GLY A 426 1.29 22.49 15.30
CA GLY A 426 0.42 21.37 14.97
C GLY A 426 1.05 20.33 14.04
N ILE A 427 0.26 19.85 13.09
CA ILE A 427 0.62 18.78 12.15
C ILE A 427 0.45 19.31 10.73
N TRP A 428 1.30 18.83 9.81
CA TRP A 428 1.38 19.29 8.41
C TRP A 428 1.59 20.81 8.26
N GLY A 429 2.17 21.47 9.27
CA GLY A 429 2.45 22.91 9.28
C GLY A 429 1.24 23.80 9.61
N THR A 430 0.19 23.26 10.22
CA THR A 430 -1.02 24.01 10.62
C THR A 430 -1.41 23.71 12.07
N SER A 431 -1.95 24.71 12.77
CA SER A 431 -2.28 24.59 14.19
C SER A 431 -3.35 23.53 14.48
N LEU A 432 -3.31 22.99 15.70
CA LEU A 432 -4.28 22.01 16.18
C LEU A 432 -5.71 22.53 16.07
N ASP A 433 -5.96 23.76 16.49
CA ASP A 433 -7.27 24.43 16.42
C ASP A 433 -7.80 24.48 14.98
N TYR A 434 -6.93 24.69 13.98
CA TYR A 434 -7.31 24.70 12.58
C TYR A 434 -7.72 23.31 12.09
N LEU A 435 -6.92 22.28 12.43
CA LEU A 435 -7.22 20.87 12.09
C LEU A 435 -8.50 20.36 12.76
N LEU A 436 -8.77 20.75 14.02
CA LEU A 436 -9.97 20.36 14.76
C LEU A 436 -11.24 21.14 14.33
N SER A 437 -11.10 22.26 13.62
CA SER A 437 -12.22 23.09 13.17
C SER A 437 -12.60 22.91 11.70
N HIS A 438 -11.89 22.07 10.93
CA HIS A 438 -12.12 21.88 9.49
C HIS A 438 -12.14 20.42 9.04
N GLN A 439 -13.01 20.13 8.09
CA GLN A 439 -13.00 18.91 7.27
C GLN A 439 -12.02 19.13 6.12
N ILE A 440 -11.17 18.16 5.83
CA ILE A 440 -10.03 18.30 4.91
C ILE A 440 -9.94 17.14 3.90
N GLN A 441 -9.48 17.44 2.70
CA GLN A 441 -9.04 16.46 1.71
C GLN A 441 -7.51 16.39 1.77
N LEU A 442 -6.91 15.21 1.83
CA LEU A 442 -5.46 15.07 1.60
C LEU A 442 -5.21 14.91 0.11
N ASN A 443 -4.57 15.89 -0.52
CA ASN A 443 -4.26 15.85 -1.95
C ASN A 443 -2.99 15.03 -2.23
N ILE A 444 -2.02 15.10 -1.31
CA ILE A 444 -0.80 14.28 -1.30
C ILE A 444 -0.61 13.78 0.12
N SER A 445 -0.81 12.49 0.37
CA SER A 445 -0.56 11.86 1.66
C SER A 445 0.42 10.69 1.57
N LYS A 446 1.01 10.36 2.71
CA LYS A 446 1.84 9.16 2.90
C LYS A 446 1.29 8.44 4.12
N ALA A 447 1.09 7.14 4.05
CA ALA A 447 0.59 6.31 5.15
C ALA A 447 1.59 5.21 5.51
N SER A 448 1.64 4.83 6.79
CA SER A 448 2.49 3.72 7.28
C SER A 448 1.69 2.46 7.63
N SER A 449 0.36 2.58 7.79
CA SER A 449 -0.59 1.46 7.87
C SER A 449 -1.97 1.92 7.37
N LYS A 450 -2.99 1.04 7.40
CA LYS A 450 -4.38 1.44 7.13
C LYS A 450 -4.84 2.57 8.05
N VAL A 451 -4.46 2.54 9.33
CA VAL A 451 -4.84 3.57 10.33
C VAL A 451 -3.86 4.76 10.32
N ASN A 452 -2.56 4.51 10.24
CA ASN A 452 -1.53 5.53 10.51
C ASN A 452 -1.15 6.35 9.27
N LEU A 453 -1.47 7.65 9.31
CA LEU A 453 -1.01 8.67 8.39
C LEU A 453 0.35 9.25 8.84
N SER A 454 1.17 9.69 7.88
CA SER A 454 2.47 10.30 8.14
C SER A 454 2.34 11.79 8.48
N ALA A 455 3.06 12.25 9.51
CA ALA A 455 3.21 13.66 9.85
C ALA A 455 4.26 14.39 8.97
N SER A 456 4.48 13.95 7.71
CA SER A 456 5.49 14.52 6.82
C SER A 456 5.18 15.98 6.45
N ALA A 457 6.22 16.82 6.41
CA ALA A 457 6.13 18.18 5.88
C ALA A 457 5.90 18.23 4.35
N GLU A 458 5.93 17.07 3.68
CA GLU A 458 5.55 16.91 2.27
C GLU A 458 4.03 16.78 2.07
N THR A 459 3.27 16.39 3.10
CA THR A 459 1.82 16.18 2.99
C THR A 459 1.12 17.48 2.60
N ARG A 460 0.20 17.40 1.64
CA ARG A 460 -0.61 18.54 1.17
C ARG A 460 -2.08 18.22 1.33
N PHE A 461 -2.82 19.20 1.83
CA PHE A 461 -4.24 19.07 2.10
C PHE A 461 -4.99 20.38 1.78
N SER A 462 -6.27 20.25 1.48
CA SER A 462 -7.18 21.37 1.19
C SER A 462 -8.41 21.31 2.10
N GLN A 463 -8.83 22.47 2.60
CA GLN A 463 -10.06 22.61 3.37
C GLN A 463 -11.29 22.37 2.48
N LEU A 464 -12.18 21.49 2.91
CA LEU A 464 -13.47 21.22 2.26
C LEU A 464 -14.60 22.05 2.89
N ALA A 465 -14.69 22.00 4.22
CA ALA A 465 -15.77 22.60 4.99
C ALA A 465 -15.33 22.85 6.44
N ALA A 466 -16.08 23.65 7.19
CA ALA A 466 -15.89 23.75 8.64
C ALA A 466 -16.47 22.51 9.34
N PHE A 467 -15.87 22.08 10.45
CA PHE A 467 -16.41 21.01 11.29
C PHE A 467 -17.79 21.38 11.86
N LYS A 468 -17.96 22.63 12.30
CA LYS A 468 -19.24 23.15 12.84
C LYS A 468 -20.42 23.15 11.87
N ALA A 469 -20.19 22.88 10.57
CA ALA A 469 -21.26 22.68 9.61
C ALA A 469 -21.93 21.30 9.76
N LEU A 470 -21.27 20.36 10.44
CA LEU A 470 -21.82 19.05 10.77
C LEU A 470 -22.81 19.12 11.92
N ASN A 471 -23.77 18.18 11.88
CA ASN A 471 -24.76 17.92 12.92
C ASN A 471 -24.80 16.40 13.23
N MET A 472 -25.58 15.99 14.23
CA MET A 472 -25.61 14.57 14.64
C MET A 472 -26.23 13.61 13.62
N ASP A 473 -27.09 14.10 12.73
CA ASP A 473 -27.66 13.29 11.64
C ASP A 473 -26.59 12.99 10.58
N ASP A 474 -25.65 13.92 10.33
CA ASP A 474 -24.49 13.66 9.46
C ASP A 474 -23.59 12.57 10.07
N PHE A 475 -23.38 12.58 11.39
CA PHE A 475 -22.62 11.55 12.09
C PHE A 475 -23.30 10.18 11.98
N GLN A 476 -24.64 10.12 11.99
CA GLN A 476 -25.38 8.88 11.76
C GLN A 476 -25.31 8.42 10.31
N GLN A 477 -25.47 9.34 9.33
CA GLN A 477 -25.43 9.02 7.90
C GLN A 477 -24.04 8.59 7.41
N LEU A 478 -22.97 9.18 7.97
CA LEU A 478 -21.57 8.88 7.63
C LEU A 478 -20.95 7.82 8.56
N ASN A 479 -21.76 7.22 9.45
CA ASN A 479 -21.40 6.19 10.42
C ASN A 479 -20.21 6.56 11.35
N ILE A 480 -20.11 7.82 11.74
CA ILE A 480 -18.98 8.37 12.49
C ILE A 480 -19.07 7.98 13.97
N GLY A 481 -18.27 6.99 14.35
CA GLY A 481 -18.14 6.57 15.75
C GLY A 481 -19.32 5.77 16.29
N ILE A 482 -19.09 5.11 17.42
CA ILE A 482 -19.96 4.09 17.99
C ILE A 482 -21.02 4.72 18.90
N SER A 483 -22.30 4.37 18.73
CA SER A 483 -23.40 4.76 19.63
C SER A 483 -24.14 3.58 20.26
N ARG A 484 -23.54 2.39 20.25
CA ARG A 484 -24.02 1.19 20.97
C ARG A 484 -22.83 0.44 21.54
N TRP A 485 -22.80 0.16 22.84
CA TRP A 485 -21.59 -0.39 23.46
C TRP A 485 -21.30 -1.85 23.08
N ALA A 486 -22.27 -2.56 22.52
CA ALA A 486 -22.07 -3.87 21.90
C ALA A 486 -21.07 -3.83 20.71
N ASP A 487 -20.99 -2.73 19.97
CA ASP A 487 -20.14 -2.64 18.77
C ASP A 487 -18.66 -2.40 19.13
N LEU A 488 -18.37 -1.92 20.35
CA LEU A 488 -16.99 -1.74 20.85
C LEU A 488 -16.18 -3.04 20.89
N TYR A 489 -16.82 -4.21 21.02
CA TYR A 489 -16.11 -5.48 20.99
C TYR A 489 -15.36 -5.70 19.67
N GLN A 490 -15.85 -5.16 18.55
CA GLN A 490 -15.17 -5.22 17.25
C GLN A 490 -13.84 -4.44 17.23
N TYR A 491 -13.72 -3.41 18.07
CA TYR A 491 -12.54 -2.56 18.22
C TYR A 491 -11.60 -3.03 19.34
N VAL A 492 -11.85 -4.21 19.92
CA VAL A 492 -11.12 -4.75 21.07
C VAL A 492 -10.70 -6.21 20.87
N GLN A 493 -11.61 -7.05 20.35
CA GLN A 493 -11.36 -8.48 20.22
C GLN A 493 -10.23 -8.75 19.20
N PRO A 494 -9.28 -9.64 19.52
CA PRO A 494 -8.16 -9.93 18.63
C PRO A 494 -8.63 -10.73 17.40
N THR A 495 -8.70 -10.09 16.24
CA THR A 495 -9.03 -10.73 14.95
C THR A 495 -7.91 -11.63 14.41
N SER A 496 -6.72 -11.58 15.00
CA SER A 496 -5.55 -12.38 14.61
C SER A 496 -4.60 -12.57 15.80
N SER A 497 -3.97 -13.75 15.87
CA SER A 497 -2.94 -14.06 16.87
C SER A 497 -1.62 -13.31 16.65
N LEU A 498 -1.37 -12.82 15.42
CA LEU A 498 -0.13 -12.18 15.02
C LEU A 498 -0.25 -10.70 14.68
N GLU A 499 -1.46 -10.15 14.63
CA GLU A 499 -1.68 -8.71 14.42
C GLU A 499 -2.15 -8.06 15.72
N ILE A 500 -1.47 -6.98 16.08
CA ILE A 500 -1.88 -6.07 17.15
C ILE A 500 -3.03 -5.22 16.59
N ASN A 501 -4.04 -4.94 17.42
CA ASN A 501 -5.14 -4.05 17.06
C ASN A 501 -4.57 -2.66 16.65
N PRO A 502 -4.81 -2.18 15.41
CA PRO A 502 -4.23 -0.93 14.95
C PRO A 502 -4.98 0.31 15.43
N TYR A 503 -6.20 0.16 15.98
CA TYR A 503 -7.00 1.28 16.46
C TYR A 503 -6.67 1.57 17.92
N ARG A 504 -6.10 2.75 18.19
CA ARG A 504 -5.80 3.20 19.56
C ARG A 504 -6.86 4.13 20.11
N TYR A 505 -7.61 4.83 19.25
CA TYR A 505 -8.69 5.73 19.64
C TYR A 505 -10.02 5.39 19.00
N VAL A 506 -11.11 5.58 19.74
CA VAL A 506 -12.48 5.36 19.31
C VAL A 506 -13.33 6.57 19.69
N LEU A 507 -14.17 7.06 18.76
CA LEU A 507 -15.20 8.05 19.08
C LEU A 507 -16.44 7.34 19.60
N LEU A 508 -16.87 7.71 20.81
CA LEU A 508 -18.08 7.22 21.47
C LEU A 508 -19.14 8.32 21.39
N ARG A 509 -20.19 8.12 20.60
CA ARG A 509 -21.40 8.95 20.61
C ARG A 509 -22.30 8.49 21.76
N HIS A 510 -22.79 9.41 22.58
CA HIS A 510 -23.58 9.09 23.77
C HIS A 510 -24.75 10.05 23.97
N GLN A 511 -25.82 9.55 24.58
CA GLN A 511 -27.04 10.32 24.87
C GLN A 511 -26.91 11.13 26.16
N GLN A 512 -26.17 10.59 27.13
CA GLN A 512 -25.97 11.20 28.44
C GLN A 512 -24.57 10.90 28.98
N ILE A 513 -23.96 11.91 29.62
CA ILE A 513 -22.71 11.82 30.38
C ILE A 513 -22.98 12.21 31.83
N PHE A 514 -22.40 11.46 32.78
CA PHE A 514 -22.60 11.66 34.21
C PHE A 514 -21.41 12.38 34.84
N ALA A 515 -21.64 13.04 35.98
CA ALA A 515 -20.59 13.73 36.72
C ALA A 515 -19.43 12.75 37.10
N PRO A 516 -18.16 13.15 36.95
CA PRO A 516 -17.03 12.29 37.33
C PRO A 516 -17.02 11.99 38.84
N GLU A 517 -16.99 10.70 39.18
CA GLU A 517 -16.90 10.18 40.53
C GLU A 517 -15.45 9.80 40.85
N LEU A 518 -15.07 9.88 42.12
CA LEU A 518 -13.72 9.54 42.58
C LEU A 518 -13.71 8.12 43.16
N ASN A 519 -13.01 7.20 42.50
CA ASN A 519 -12.75 5.87 43.03
C ASN A 519 -11.42 5.88 43.82
N GLU A 520 -11.52 6.07 45.14
CA GLU A 520 -10.34 6.12 46.02
C GLU A 520 -9.61 4.77 46.14
N GLN A 521 -10.27 3.64 45.86
CA GLN A 521 -9.65 2.30 45.88
C GLN A 521 -8.81 2.03 44.63
N GLN A 522 -9.26 2.50 43.45
CA GLN A 522 -8.53 2.34 42.18
C GLN A 522 -7.66 3.55 41.82
N GLN A 523 -7.69 4.62 42.63
CA GLN A 523 -6.95 5.86 42.39
C GLN A 523 -7.23 6.45 40.99
N CYS A 524 -8.51 6.51 40.62
CA CYS A 524 -8.98 7.07 39.34
C CYS A 524 -10.25 7.90 39.52
N PHE A 525 -10.53 8.76 38.54
CA PHE A 525 -11.86 9.33 38.32
C PHE A 525 -12.61 8.48 37.30
N GLU A 526 -13.81 8.04 37.66
CA GLU A 526 -14.74 7.31 36.80
C GLU A 526 -15.80 8.27 36.25
N CYS A 527 -16.12 8.20 34.96
CA CYS A 527 -17.20 8.97 34.36
C CYS A 527 -18.05 8.05 33.49
N ARG A 528 -19.36 7.97 33.76
CA ARG A 528 -20.28 7.11 33.00
C ARG A 528 -20.82 7.85 31.79
N ILE A 529 -20.99 7.12 30.69
CA ILE A 529 -21.74 7.55 29.50
C ILE A 529 -22.77 6.48 29.10
N GLN A 530 -23.89 6.90 28.51
CA GLN A 530 -24.96 6.00 28.07
C GLN A 530 -25.15 6.00 26.55
N ASP A 531 -25.34 4.81 25.98
CA ASP A 531 -25.57 4.61 24.56
C ASP A 531 -27.03 4.78 24.13
N ASP A 532 -27.33 4.59 22.84
CA ASP A 532 -28.69 4.66 22.29
C ASP A 532 -29.64 3.59 22.86
N ALA A 533 -29.13 2.58 23.58
CA ALA A 533 -29.89 1.53 24.25
C ALA A 533 -29.98 1.72 25.77
N GLY A 534 -29.41 2.79 26.32
CA GLY A 534 -29.37 3.06 27.76
C GLY A 534 -28.36 2.21 28.56
N GLN A 535 -27.48 1.46 27.89
CA GLN A 535 -26.39 0.75 28.56
C GLN A 535 -25.33 1.75 29.03
N SER A 536 -24.80 1.56 30.24
CA SER A 536 -23.75 2.41 30.79
C SER A 536 -22.37 1.89 30.43
N LEU A 537 -21.44 2.79 30.11
CA LEU A 537 -20.03 2.48 29.88
C LEU A 537 -19.17 3.43 30.70
N LYS A 538 -18.13 2.88 31.34
CA LYS A 538 -17.24 3.63 32.22
C LYS A 538 -16.01 4.16 31.47
N LEU A 539 -15.81 5.46 31.55
CA LEU A 539 -14.58 6.15 31.19
C LEU A 539 -13.71 6.33 32.43
N THR A 540 -12.38 6.26 32.27
CA THR A 540 -11.43 6.25 33.39
C THR A 540 -10.33 7.30 33.17
N LEU A 541 -10.05 8.11 34.20
CA LEU A 541 -8.90 9.01 34.24
C LEU A 541 -8.05 8.66 35.49
N PRO A 542 -6.87 8.04 35.35
CA PRO A 542 -5.98 7.76 36.47
C PRO A 542 -5.59 9.03 37.24
N ILE A 543 -5.39 8.92 38.56
CA ILE A 543 -4.87 10.02 39.39
C ILE A 543 -3.35 10.06 39.22
N GLU A 544 -2.95 10.71 38.13
CA GLU A 544 -1.58 11.08 37.78
C GLU A 544 -1.51 12.56 37.36
N ILE A 545 -0.30 13.12 37.44
CA ILE A 545 -0.02 14.53 37.10
C ILE A 545 -0.45 14.86 35.67
N GLU A 546 -0.26 13.92 34.74
CA GLU A 546 -0.56 14.08 33.31
C GLU A 546 -2.07 14.22 33.04
N TYR A 547 -2.91 13.49 33.77
CA TYR A 547 -4.37 13.55 33.62
C TYR A 547 -5.05 14.65 34.46
N GLN A 548 -4.33 15.30 35.39
CA GLN A 548 -4.89 16.33 36.28
C GLN A 548 -5.63 17.44 35.50
N VAL A 549 -5.08 17.86 34.35
CA VAL A 549 -5.69 18.86 33.45
C VAL A 549 -6.99 18.32 32.83
N ARG A 550 -6.99 17.08 32.33
CA ARG A 550 -8.17 16.48 31.70
C ARG A 550 -9.31 16.26 32.71
N ILE A 551 -8.98 15.78 33.92
CA ILE A 551 -9.95 15.61 35.02
C ILE A 551 -10.62 16.95 35.34
N LYS A 552 -9.83 18.02 35.49
CA LYS A 552 -10.32 19.38 35.76
C LYS A 552 -11.20 19.91 34.63
N HIS A 553 -10.78 19.77 33.38
CA HIS A 553 -11.54 20.27 32.22
C HIS A 553 -12.85 19.50 32.01
N LEU A 554 -12.81 18.17 31.98
CA LEU A 554 -14.01 17.33 31.79
C LEU A 554 -15.05 17.58 32.89
N THR A 555 -14.60 17.61 34.15
CA THR A 555 -15.49 17.92 35.28
C THR A 555 -16.10 19.31 35.17
N THR A 556 -15.33 20.31 34.73
CA THR A 556 -15.82 21.68 34.56
C THR A 556 -16.88 21.78 33.47
N LEU A 557 -16.68 21.11 32.32
CA LEU A 557 -17.67 21.11 31.23
C LEU A 557 -19.00 20.49 31.66
N ILE A 558 -18.95 19.34 32.34
CA ILE A 558 -20.14 18.64 32.85
C ILE A 558 -20.83 19.48 33.93
N GLN A 559 -20.09 20.09 34.87
CA GLN A 559 -20.65 21.02 35.87
C GLN A 559 -21.26 22.30 35.25
N GLN A 560 -20.83 22.71 34.06
CA GLN A 560 -21.42 23.84 33.34
C GLN A 560 -22.66 23.45 32.51
N ASN A 561 -23.06 22.17 32.51
CA ASN A 561 -24.12 21.61 31.68
C ASN A 561 -23.90 21.86 30.17
N GLU A 562 -22.65 21.84 29.71
CA GLU A 562 -22.32 21.86 28.28
C GLU A 562 -22.84 20.58 27.62
N LYS A 563 -23.51 20.68 26.46
CA LYS A 563 -24.11 19.53 25.77
C LYS A 563 -23.03 18.72 25.04
N ILE A 564 -22.29 17.91 25.79
CA ILE A 564 -21.38 16.90 25.22
C ILE A 564 -22.22 15.81 24.56
N VAL A 565 -21.91 15.48 23.29
CA VAL A 565 -22.63 14.48 22.47
C VAL A 565 -21.76 13.32 22.00
N ALA A 566 -20.44 13.48 22.07
CA ALA A 566 -19.49 12.40 21.84
C ALA A 566 -18.19 12.63 22.63
N THR A 567 -17.44 11.55 22.85
CA THR A 567 -16.12 11.56 23.51
C THR A 567 -15.15 10.71 22.68
N LEU A 568 -14.01 11.28 22.30
CA LEU A 568 -12.87 10.52 21.79
C LEU A 568 -12.10 9.94 22.99
N VAL A 569 -12.00 8.62 23.04
CA VAL A 569 -11.25 7.90 24.06
C VAL A 569 -10.05 7.19 23.45
N ARG A 570 -8.95 7.11 24.19
CA ARG A 570 -7.90 6.13 23.96
C ARG A 570 -8.30 4.80 24.62
N LEU A 571 -8.08 3.70 23.90
CA LEU A 571 -8.14 2.35 24.46
C LEU A 571 -6.82 2.07 25.19
N ASP A 572 -6.90 1.67 26.46
CA ASP A 572 -5.74 1.17 27.21
C ASP A 572 -5.93 -0.31 27.54
N THR A 573 -5.11 -1.16 26.91
CA THR A 573 -5.15 -2.63 27.03
C THR A 573 -3.99 -3.19 27.86
N SER A 574 -3.34 -2.35 28.68
CA SER A 574 -2.27 -2.75 29.61
C SER A 574 -2.78 -3.66 30.74
N GLN A 575 -4.08 -3.66 31.00
CA GLN A 575 -4.76 -4.46 32.02
C GLN A 575 -5.86 -5.32 31.40
N GLN A 576 -6.31 -6.38 32.09
CA GLN A 576 -7.40 -7.24 31.60
C GLN A 576 -8.73 -6.49 31.45
N ASN A 577 -9.00 -5.52 32.33
CA ASN A 577 -10.11 -4.59 32.18
C ASN A 577 -9.60 -3.39 31.38
N ILE A 578 -10.16 -3.15 30.19
CA ILE A 578 -9.74 -2.07 29.31
C ILE A 578 -10.17 -0.72 29.91
N GLN A 579 -9.22 0.21 30.00
CA GLN A 579 -9.53 1.57 30.42
C GLN A 579 -9.83 2.43 29.19
N LEU A 580 -10.91 3.20 29.26
CA LEU A 580 -11.34 4.11 28.21
C LEU A 580 -11.01 5.54 28.64
N ILE A 581 -9.83 6.01 28.23
CA ILE A 581 -9.24 7.25 28.73
C ILE A 581 -9.70 8.41 27.83
N PRO A 582 -10.50 9.37 28.30
CA PRO A 582 -11.00 10.45 27.46
C PRO A 582 -9.88 11.46 27.12
N CYS A 583 -9.81 11.82 25.83
CA CYS A 583 -8.81 12.72 25.27
C CYS A 583 -9.43 14.01 24.74
N SER A 584 -10.58 13.90 24.06
CA SER A 584 -11.35 15.04 23.51
C SER A 584 -12.85 14.78 23.62
N VAL A 585 -13.66 15.84 23.66
CA VAL A 585 -15.14 15.75 23.67
C VAL A 585 -15.74 16.63 22.59
N MET A 586 -16.87 16.22 22.01
CA MET A 586 -17.63 17.00 21.04
C MET A 586 -18.81 17.68 21.74
N ILE A 587 -18.91 19.01 21.61
CA ILE A 587 -19.92 19.83 22.28
C ILE A 587 -20.87 20.41 21.23
N GLN A 588 -22.18 20.19 21.42
CA GLN A 588 -23.23 20.79 20.61
C GLN A 588 -23.57 22.19 21.12
N LYS A 589 -23.03 23.22 20.46
CA LYS A 589 -23.35 24.63 20.74
C LYS A 589 -24.43 25.14 19.79
N LYS A 590 -24.93 26.36 20.06
CA LYS A 590 -25.93 27.05 19.20
C LYS A 590 -25.43 27.40 17.79
N GLN A 591 -24.12 27.32 17.54
CA GLN A 591 -23.48 27.67 16.25
C GLN A 591 -22.99 26.43 15.48
N GLY A 592 -23.34 25.22 15.92
CA GLY A 592 -22.86 23.95 15.37
C GLY A 592 -22.12 23.09 16.40
N LEU A 593 -21.52 21.99 15.93
CA LEU A 593 -20.63 21.14 16.73
C LEU A 593 -19.24 21.79 16.88
N GLU A 594 -18.57 21.50 18.01
CA GLU A 594 -17.21 21.95 18.31
C GLU A 594 -16.41 20.81 18.98
N ILE A 595 -15.14 20.62 18.63
CA ILE A 595 -14.26 19.63 19.28
C ILE A 595 -13.44 20.30 20.37
N PHE A 596 -13.73 19.96 21.62
CA PHE A 596 -12.95 20.39 22.78
C PHE A 596 -11.96 19.28 23.18
N SER A 597 -10.70 19.42 22.77
CA SER A 597 -9.61 18.66 23.39
C SER A 597 -9.48 18.98 24.88
N LEU A 598 -9.51 17.95 25.73
CA LEU A 598 -9.34 18.08 27.17
C LEU A 598 -7.90 18.45 27.56
N ASP A 599 -6.95 18.22 26.66
CA ASP A 599 -5.54 18.52 26.86
C ASP A 599 -5.18 20.00 26.62
N TYR A 600 -5.82 20.63 25.63
CA TYR A 600 -5.36 21.89 25.03
C TYR A 600 -6.31 23.08 25.22
N HIS A 601 -7.62 22.87 25.15
CA HIS A 601 -8.58 23.95 25.34
C HIS A 601 -8.86 24.16 26.83
N HIS A 602 -9.27 25.38 27.18
CA HIS A 602 -9.72 25.71 28.53
C HIS A 602 -11.22 26.05 28.53
N PRO A 603 -12.01 25.51 29.47
CA PRO A 603 -13.41 25.87 29.61
C PRO A 603 -13.53 27.33 30.08
N PRO A 604 -14.60 28.07 29.72
CA PRO A 604 -14.72 29.48 30.08
C PRO A 604 -14.70 29.66 31.60
N TYR A 605 -13.76 30.47 32.08
CA TYR A 605 -13.45 30.60 33.49
C TYR A 605 -14.62 31.18 34.30
N LYS A 606 -15.20 30.35 35.16
CA LYS A 606 -16.10 30.73 36.24
C LYS A 606 -15.45 30.30 37.56
N LYS A 607 -15.46 31.17 38.57
CA LYS A 607 -14.97 30.81 39.91
C LYS A 607 -15.81 29.67 40.48
N SER A 608 -15.21 28.49 40.62
CA SER A 608 -15.82 27.28 41.19
C SER A 608 -14.93 26.77 42.33
N SER A 609 -15.42 26.89 43.57
CA SER A 609 -14.75 26.36 44.76
C SER A 609 -14.57 24.84 44.71
N LEU A 610 -15.42 24.13 43.95
CA LEU A 610 -15.32 22.69 43.77
C LEU A 610 -14.13 22.28 42.88
N GLY A 611 -13.73 23.11 41.91
CA GLY A 611 -12.53 22.85 41.11
C GLY A 611 -11.24 22.93 41.94
N GLU A 612 -11.20 23.86 42.91
CA GLU A 612 -10.10 24.00 43.86
C GLU A 612 -10.09 22.84 44.88
N LEU A 613 -11.26 22.43 45.39
CA LEU A 613 -11.41 21.26 46.27
C LEU A 613 -11.00 19.94 45.59
N ILE A 614 -11.33 19.74 44.30
CA ILE A 614 -10.88 18.58 43.52
C ILE A 614 -9.36 18.60 43.34
N THR A 615 -8.79 19.77 43.05
CA THR A 615 -7.33 19.93 42.88
C THR A 615 -6.59 19.54 44.17
N GLY A 616 -7.01 20.06 45.33
CA GLY A 616 -6.42 19.71 46.62
C GLY A 616 -6.64 18.25 47.06
N ARG A 617 -7.76 17.62 46.65
CA ARG A 617 -7.99 16.18 46.91
C ARG A 617 -7.10 15.30 46.03
N ILE A 618 -6.88 15.68 44.76
CA ILE A 618 -5.91 15.02 43.86
C ILE A 618 -4.51 15.11 44.45
N GLU A 619 -4.05 16.29 44.87
CA GLU A 619 -2.72 16.46 45.48
C GLU A 619 -2.53 15.61 46.74
N LYS A 620 -3.54 15.54 47.61
CA LYS A 620 -3.52 14.69 48.80
C LYS A 620 -3.45 13.20 48.45
N LEU A 621 -4.19 12.74 47.45
CA LEU A 621 -4.20 11.33 47.03
C LEU A 621 -2.89 10.93 46.32
N LEU A 622 -2.32 11.82 45.48
CA LEU A 622 -0.99 11.64 44.89
C LEU A 622 0.09 11.44 45.97
N GLN A 623 0.00 12.14 47.10
CA GLN A 623 0.90 11.94 48.26
C GLN A 623 0.66 10.60 48.98
N GLN A 624 -0.57 10.07 48.95
CA GLN A 624 -0.96 8.81 49.60
C GLN A 624 -0.78 7.55 48.73
N LYS A 625 -0.57 7.71 47.41
CA LYS A 625 -0.47 6.65 46.39
C LYS A 625 0.59 5.56 46.66
N LYS A 626 1.51 5.76 47.62
CA LYS A 626 2.56 4.80 48.01
C LYS A 626 2.11 3.64 48.93
N GLN A 627 0.88 3.61 49.46
CA GLN A 627 0.49 2.65 50.52
C GLN A 627 -0.66 1.69 50.20
N TRP A 628 -1.37 1.84 49.08
CA TRP A 628 -2.61 1.11 48.81
C TRP A 628 -2.50 0.30 47.51
N GLN A 629 -2.20 -1.00 47.64
CA GLN A 629 -2.27 -1.95 46.53
C GLN A 629 -3.74 -2.34 46.28
N SER A 630 -4.21 -2.19 45.05
CA SER A 630 -5.58 -2.50 44.68
C SER A 630 -5.82 -4.01 44.58
N GLN A 631 -6.80 -4.52 45.32
CA GLN A 631 -7.31 -5.87 45.10
C GLN A 631 -8.08 -5.89 43.77
N GLN A 632 -7.55 -6.60 42.77
CA GLN A 632 -8.23 -6.86 41.51
C GLN A 632 -9.13 -8.11 41.63
N HIS A 633 -10.30 -8.09 40.98
CA HIS A 633 -11.21 -9.23 40.90
C HIS A 633 -10.82 -10.14 39.73
N TYR A 634 -9.94 -11.10 40.01
CA TYR A 634 -9.61 -12.19 39.09
C TYR A 634 -10.70 -13.26 39.07
N SER A 635 -11.05 -13.74 37.88
CA SER A 635 -11.89 -14.94 37.69
C SER A 635 -11.07 -16.22 37.82
N ALA A 636 -11.75 -17.38 37.85
CA ALA A 636 -11.07 -18.69 37.86
C ALA A 636 -10.11 -18.87 36.66
N LEU A 637 -10.49 -18.38 35.47
CA LEU A 637 -9.64 -18.41 34.28
C LEU A 637 -8.39 -17.53 34.45
N ASP A 638 -8.55 -16.35 35.04
CA ASP A 638 -7.45 -15.40 35.23
C ASP A 638 -6.42 -15.96 36.22
N ILE A 639 -6.90 -16.56 37.33
CA ILE A 639 -6.07 -17.22 38.35
C ILE A 639 -5.35 -18.43 37.75
N ALA A 640 -6.06 -19.31 37.02
CA ALA A 640 -5.45 -20.48 36.38
C ALA A 640 -4.39 -20.07 35.34
N THR A 641 -4.67 -19.03 34.55
CA THR A 641 -3.75 -18.48 33.55
C THR A 641 -2.50 -17.91 34.22
N GLN A 642 -2.65 -17.13 35.29
CA GLN A 642 -1.52 -16.57 36.04
C GLN A 642 -0.64 -17.66 36.65
N GLN A 643 -1.26 -18.63 37.37
CA GLN A 643 -0.55 -19.76 37.96
C GLN A 643 0.20 -20.58 36.91
N THR A 644 -0.41 -20.79 35.74
CA THR A 644 0.23 -21.50 34.62
C THR A 644 1.42 -20.70 34.08
N GLN A 645 1.23 -19.41 33.79
CA GLN A 645 2.29 -18.55 33.27
C GLN A 645 3.51 -18.47 34.19
N SER A 646 3.31 -18.36 35.52
CA SER A 646 4.43 -18.33 36.47
C SER A 646 5.25 -19.63 36.48
N VAL A 647 4.64 -20.79 36.21
CA VAL A 647 5.40 -22.04 35.97
C VAL A 647 6.20 -21.92 34.66
N LEU A 648 5.59 -21.45 33.56
CA LEU A 648 6.29 -21.33 32.28
C LEU A 648 7.48 -20.37 32.35
N GLU A 649 7.31 -19.25 33.03
CA GLU A 649 8.32 -18.21 33.26
C GLU A 649 9.49 -18.74 34.09
N PHE A 650 9.24 -19.57 35.11
CA PHE A 650 10.33 -20.23 35.86
C PHE A 650 11.21 -21.12 34.97
N TYR A 651 10.63 -21.95 34.09
CA TYR A 651 11.43 -22.79 33.18
C TYR A 651 12.13 -21.97 32.08
N ALA A 652 11.49 -20.92 31.56
CA ALA A 652 12.08 -20.01 30.58
C ALA A 652 13.25 -19.19 31.15
N ASN A 653 13.15 -18.72 32.39
CA ASN A 653 14.20 -17.93 33.04
C ASN A 653 15.39 -18.79 33.49
N THR A 654 15.15 -20.05 33.90
CA THR A 654 16.19 -20.95 34.44
C THR A 654 16.85 -21.89 33.42
N GLY A 655 16.36 -21.97 32.18
CA GLY A 655 16.94 -22.84 31.14
C GLY A 655 16.73 -24.35 31.34
N ARG A 656 15.93 -24.75 32.34
CA ARG A 656 15.68 -26.15 32.69
C ARG A 656 15.00 -26.91 31.54
N ALA A 657 15.67 -27.92 31.00
CA ALA A 657 15.19 -28.70 29.86
C ALA A 657 14.05 -29.70 30.18
N VAL A 658 13.78 -30.00 31.45
CA VAL A 658 12.78 -30.99 31.90
C VAL A 658 11.96 -30.42 33.05
N LEU A 659 10.64 -30.59 33.01
CA LEU A 659 9.71 -30.23 34.09
C LEU A 659 9.90 -31.15 35.31
N ASP A 660 10.00 -30.57 36.50
CA ASP A 660 10.00 -31.31 37.78
C ASP A 660 8.63 -32.02 38.00
N PRO A 661 8.58 -33.16 38.70
CA PRO A 661 7.35 -33.95 38.86
C PRO A 661 6.17 -33.16 39.43
N ASP A 662 6.42 -32.29 40.41
CA ASP A 662 5.39 -31.46 41.05
C ASP A 662 4.83 -30.42 40.08
N ASP A 663 5.65 -29.86 39.18
CA ASP A 663 5.19 -28.91 38.16
C ASP A 663 4.43 -29.61 37.04
N LYS A 664 4.80 -30.85 36.69
CA LYS A 664 3.98 -31.70 35.81
C LYS A 664 2.58 -31.92 36.40
N GLN A 665 2.48 -32.17 37.72
CA GLN A 665 1.18 -32.31 38.40
C GLN A 665 0.40 -30.99 38.44
N LYS A 666 1.04 -29.84 38.72
CA LYS A 666 0.39 -28.51 38.66
C LYS A 666 -0.16 -28.22 37.26
N LEU A 667 0.61 -28.50 36.21
CA LEU A 667 0.18 -28.31 34.83
C LEU A 667 -0.95 -29.28 34.44
N GLN A 668 -0.92 -30.54 34.88
CA GLN A 668 -2.02 -31.49 34.69
C GLN A 668 -3.31 -31.05 35.41
N HIS A 669 -3.20 -30.52 36.63
CA HIS A 669 -4.34 -29.95 37.35
C HIS A 669 -4.89 -28.69 36.63
N ALA A 670 -4.02 -27.81 36.14
CA ALA A 670 -4.42 -26.66 35.33
C ALA A 670 -5.12 -27.11 34.03
N ALA A 671 -4.63 -28.18 33.37
CA ALA A 671 -5.28 -28.75 32.19
C ALA A 671 -6.72 -29.20 32.47
N GLN A 672 -6.99 -29.83 33.62
CA GLN A 672 -8.36 -30.16 34.05
C GLN A 672 -9.20 -28.89 34.27
N LEU A 673 -8.66 -27.89 34.98
CA LEU A 673 -9.38 -26.61 35.18
C LEU A 673 -9.72 -25.91 33.85
N TYR A 674 -8.89 -26.03 32.81
CA TYR A 674 -9.22 -25.51 31.49
C TYR A 674 -10.31 -26.33 30.78
N GLU A 675 -10.33 -27.66 30.91
CA GLU A 675 -11.42 -28.51 30.41
C GLU A 675 -12.76 -28.23 31.11
N ASP A 676 -12.73 -28.07 32.44
CA ASP A 676 -13.90 -27.68 33.26
C ASP A 676 -14.44 -26.28 32.87
N LEU A 677 -13.58 -25.42 32.30
CA LEU A 677 -13.93 -24.10 31.74
C LEU A 677 -14.27 -24.14 30.23
N GLY A 678 -14.31 -25.31 29.60
CA GLY A 678 -14.65 -25.49 28.17
C GLY A 678 -13.51 -25.13 27.19
N LEU A 679 -12.26 -25.12 27.66
CA LEU A 679 -11.07 -24.72 26.90
C LEU A 679 -10.23 -25.94 26.50
N ASP A 680 -10.87 -26.96 25.91
CA ASP A 680 -10.29 -28.20 25.35
C ASP A 680 -8.90 -28.03 24.70
N MET A 681 -8.74 -26.98 23.91
CA MET A 681 -7.51 -26.73 23.16
C MET A 681 -6.31 -26.45 24.09
N LEU A 682 -6.53 -25.77 25.21
CA LEU A 682 -5.52 -25.59 26.26
C LEU A 682 -5.23 -26.91 26.98
N GLN A 683 -6.26 -27.67 27.36
CA GLN A 683 -6.11 -28.97 28.01
C GLN A 683 -5.25 -29.92 27.16
N ARG A 684 -5.58 -30.07 25.88
CA ARG A 684 -4.83 -30.91 24.93
C ARG A 684 -3.41 -30.38 24.69
N SER A 685 -3.24 -29.06 24.62
CA SER A 685 -1.92 -28.43 24.45
C SER A 685 -1.01 -28.67 25.65
N ILE A 686 -1.55 -28.63 26.88
CA ILE A 686 -0.77 -28.92 28.09
C ILE A 686 -0.47 -30.41 28.20
N GLN A 687 -1.47 -31.30 28.03
CA GLN A 687 -1.26 -32.75 28.09
C GLN A 687 -0.20 -33.24 27.11
N THR A 688 -0.24 -32.76 25.86
CA THR A 688 0.78 -33.11 24.84
C THR A 688 2.14 -32.48 25.12
N GLY A 689 2.18 -31.21 25.57
CA GLY A 689 3.44 -30.53 25.88
C GLY A 689 4.16 -31.04 27.13
N VAL A 690 3.44 -31.49 28.16
CA VAL A 690 4.03 -32.10 29.37
C VAL A 690 4.74 -33.43 29.07
N ALA A 691 4.38 -34.08 27.97
CA ALA A 691 5.03 -35.27 27.43
C ALA A 691 6.10 -34.98 26.35
N SER A 692 6.39 -33.71 26.04
CA SER A 692 7.36 -33.34 25.01
C SER A 692 8.81 -33.49 25.47
N GLU A 693 9.65 -34.04 24.60
CA GLU A 693 11.11 -34.10 24.78
C GLU A 693 11.79 -32.74 24.57
N ASN A 694 11.12 -31.78 23.90
CA ASN A 694 11.62 -30.42 23.67
C ASN A 694 10.76 -29.40 24.43
N LEU A 695 11.12 -29.19 25.69
CA LEU A 695 10.43 -28.24 26.55
C LEU A 695 10.57 -26.79 26.05
N ALA A 696 11.72 -26.41 25.48
CA ALA A 696 11.95 -25.04 25.00
C ALA A 696 10.98 -24.64 23.86
N ALA A 697 10.80 -25.51 22.86
CA ALA A 697 9.80 -25.33 21.79
C ALA A 697 8.37 -25.33 22.34
N THR A 698 8.12 -26.10 23.41
CA THR A 698 6.81 -26.19 24.08
C THR A 698 6.49 -24.91 24.85
N LEU A 699 7.45 -24.36 25.59
CA LEU A 699 7.34 -23.10 26.32
C LEU A 699 7.02 -21.91 25.40
N LEU A 700 7.70 -21.80 24.24
CA LEU A 700 7.42 -20.77 23.23
C LEU A 700 5.97 -20.88 22.70
N LYS A 701 5.50 -22.10 22.42
CA LYS A 701 4.12 -22.35 21.97
C LYS A 701 3.11 -21.99 23.04
N TRP A 702 3.27 -22.50 24.27
CA TRP A 702 2.37 -22.21 25.38
C TRP A 702 2.35 -20.72 25.76
N ARG A 703 3.50 -20.03 25.78
CA ARG A 703 3.54 -18.59 26.07
C ARG A 703 2.76 -17.80 25.04
N HIS A 704 2.95 -18.07 23.75
CA HIS A 704 2.15 -17.44 22.70
C HIS A 704 0.65 -17.74 22.89
N LEU A 705 0.31 -18.98 23.22
CA LEU A 705 -1.07 -19.43 23.42
C LEU A 705 -1.77 -18.68 24.55
N PHE A 706 -1.14 -18.60 25.73
CA PHE A 706 -1.70 -17.89 26.88
C PHE A 706 -1.76 -16.37 26.69
N LEU A 707 -0.85 -15.78 25.91
CA LEU A 707 -0.98 -14.38 25.48
C LEU A 707 -2.24 -14.16 24.62
N GLN A 708 -2.63 -15.11 23.77
CA GLN A 708 -3.92 -15.01 23.05
C GLN A 708 -5.12 -15.17 23.97
N ILE A 709 -5.06 -16.08 24.96
CA ILE A 709 -6.13 -16.22 25.97
C ILE A 709 -6.29 -14.92 26.76
N GLN A 710 -5.19 -14.28 27.17
CA GLN A 710 -5.23 -12.98 27.85
C GLN A 710 -5.88 -11.90 26.95
N ARG A 711 -5.53 -11.84 25.66
CA ARG A 711 -6.16 -10.91 24.70
C ARG A 711 -7.65 -11.22 24.43
N LEU A 712 -8.06 -12.48 24.48
CA LEU A 712 -9.47 -12.89 24.36
C LEU A 712 -10.26 -12.63 25.66
N SER A 713 -9.58 -12.61 26.81
CA SER A 713 -10.17 -12.32 28.13
C SER A 713 -10.43 -10.84 28.42
N TYR A 714 -10.01 -9.92 27.51
CA TYR A 714 -10.17 -8.49 27.70
C TYR A 714 -11.64 -8.09 27.93
N ARG A 715 -11.89 -7.32 29.00
CA ARG A 715 -13.23 -6.87 29.40
C ARG A 715 -13.39 -5.39 29.13
N LEU A 716 -14.40 -5.04 28.35
CA LEU A 716 -14.92 -3.68 28.26
C LEU A 716 -15.68 -3.35 29.57
N PRO A 717 -15.57 -2.13 30.11
CA PRO A 717 -16.20 -1.75 31.37
C PRO A 717 -17.65 -1.29 31.14
N ILE A 718 -18.44 -2.17 30.50
CA ILE A 718 -19.88 -1.98 30.28
C ILE A 718 -20.61 -2.40 31.56
N GLU A 719 -21.41 -1.48 32.09
CA GLU A 719 -22.30 -1.70 33.22
C GLU A 719 -23.71 -1.97 32.66
N ASN A 720 -24.24 -3.17 32.89
CA ASN A 720 -25.65 -3.47 32.61
C ASN A 720 -26.55 -2.50 33.38
N SER A 721 -27.67 -2.11 32.77
CA SER A 721 -28.70 -1.29 33.43
C SER A 721 -29.22 -1.97 34.70
N ILE A 722 -29.23 -1.21 35.80
CA ILE A 722 -29.71 -1.58 37.14
C ILE A 722 -31.23 -1.50 37.20
#